data_AF-A0A399F880-F1
#
_entry.id   AF-A0A399F880-F1
#
_cell.length_a   1.000
_cell.length_b   1.000
_cell.length_c   1.000
_cell.angle_alpha   90.00
_cell.angle_beta   90.00
_cell.angle_gamma   90.00
#
_symmetry.space_group_name_H-M   'P 1'
#
loop_
_entity.id
_entity.type
_entity.pdbx_description
1 polymer ?
#
loop_
_entity_poly.entity_id
_entity_poly.type
_entity_poly.pdbx_seq_one_letter_code
_entity_poly.pdbx_strand_id
1 'polypeptide(L)'
;MAEAKAAQEILEESESGGRKPKNWTRWLIFAVAVGWTIFQLWATQLGTIDLFVLKSIHLAFASMLAFLVYPYGKRSPRDRVPWPDLVLGLLAVAGPLYIAIQFQAINEQQGGVANARDIWFGTLTILLLLLAAWRVLGRVMPIIALVFILFSLMGPKGVFHVSLPSWLQFHAGFSWPQAVNQLYLTSEGIWGTPIGVSASFVFLFVLFGALLERLGAGLFLIQVAYSLLGTSRGGPAKAAVVASALHGMVSGSSVSNVVTVGSLTIPLMKRVGYPAETAGAIEVASGSNGQLMPPVMGAAAFIMANYLNIPYSQLIIYAALPAFLAYATLFVVVHLEALRLGLKGVPRSELPPLGPILRSGFHYILPLAYLIYALVIAKISAERAALNTVALIVVLMFAQELFRSLRAGKGPLAGLRKAFLLTIDGFENAGRGMVGIALATASAGIIVGVVTTTGLGQGLAQVVQFLSGGNIILVLILAHLTSLLLGMGLPTTANYIVMASLVVPVVLNIADPAATNQALKIAAHMFVFYFGIMADSTPPVALAAYAASAIAKSDFWRTGIQGFVYEMRTAFLAYMFFFNPALLLQGVSGFGQALEIAGFAFLGMVAFASATMGFLHTKANPVQRILLLATALLLVTPGSLTLFGTTFPALLIDGIGVGLLLLIYLWQRTTTRAARAVL
;
A
#
# COMPACT_ATOMS: atom_id res chain seq x y z
N MET A 1 5.23 5.86 -27.46
CA MET A 1 6.25 6.64 -26.73
C MET A 1 5.65 7.84 -26.01
N ALA A 2 4.78 8.64 -26.65
CA ALA A 2 4.15 9.80 -26.00
C ALA A 2 3.26 9.46 -24.79
N GLU A 3 2.44 8.40 -24.82
CA GLU A 3 1.56 8.09 -23.68
C GLU A 3 2.26 7.35 -22.53
N ALA A 4 3.27 6.52 -22.83
CA ALA A 4 4.15 5.97 -21.79
C ALA A 4 4.88 7.10 -21.04
N LYS A 5 5.24 8.17 -21.75
CA LYS A 5 5.77 9.39 -21.15
C LYS A 5 4.73 10.11 -20.29
N ALA A 6 3.47 10.18 -20.73
CA ALA A 6 2.39 10.77 -19.92
C ALA A 6 2.11 9.96 -18.63
N ALA A 7 2.11 8.63 -18.70
CA ALA A 7 1.99 7.77 -17.53
C ALA A 7 3.18 7.93 -16.57
N GLN A 8 4.40 8.06 -17.11
CA GLN A 8 5.59 8.37 -16.32
C GLN A 8 5.50 9.76 -15.66
N GLU A 9 4.98 10.77 -16.38
CA GLU A 9 4.76 12.11 -15.82
C GLU A 9 3.73 12.06 -14.68
N ILE A 10 2.67 11.26 -14.79
CA ILE A 10 1.69 11.05 -13.70
C ILE A 10 2.38 10.44 -12.47
N LEU A 11 3.20 9.40 -12.65
CA LEU A 11 3.96 8.77 -11.56
C LEU A 11 4.92 9.76 -10.90
N GLU A 12 5.70 10.47 -11.71
CA GLU A 12 6.67 11.45 -11.22
C GLU A 12 5.97 12.58 -10.46
N GLU A 13 4.80 13.03 -10.91
CA GLU A 13 3.99 14.03 -10.22
C GLU A 13 3.47 13.54 -8.87
N SER A 14 2.99 12.28 -8.80
CA SER A 14 2.44 11.73 -7.56
C SER A 14 3.52 11.37 -6.54
N GLU A 15 4.62 10.76 -6.97
CA GLU A 15 5.62 10.19 -6.05
C GLU A 15 6.85 11.07 -5.86
N SER A 16 7.20 11.93 -6.84
CA SER A 16 8.45 12.70 -6.80
C SER A 16 8.27 14.21 -6.98
N GLY A 17 7.02 14.69 -7.00
CA GLY A 17 6.62 16.11 -7.08
C GLY A 17 6.68 16.77 -8.45
N GLY A 18 7.28 16.16 -9.47
CA GLY A 18 7.16 16.62 -10.86
C GLY A 18 7.91 17.92 -11.23
N ARG A 19 8.58 18.62 -10.29
CA ARG A 19 9.49 19.73 -10.64
C ARG A 19 10.87 19.23 -11.08
N LYS A 20 11.34 19.83 -12.17
CA LYS A 20 12.65 19.57 -12.79
C LYS A 20 13.38 20.90 -13.02
N PRO A 21 13.81 21.60 -11.95
CA PRO A 21 14.50 22.87 -12.09
C PRO A 21 15.82 22.74 -12.83
N LYS A 22 16.15 23.74 -13.64
CA LYS A 22 17.44 23.81 -14.37
C LYS A 22 18.44 24.80 -13.78
N ASN A 23 17.99 25.66 -12.87
CA ASN A 23 18.79 26.67 -12.18
C ASN A 23 19.38 26.13 -10.87
N TRP A 24 19.95 27.03 -10.05
CA TRP A 24 20.56 26.69 -8.76
C TRP A 24 19.62 25.95 -7.79
N THR A 25 18.30 26.11 -7.92
CA THR A 25 17.33 25.43 -7.03
C THR A 25 17.30 23.92 -7.24
N ARG A 26 17.83 23.41 -8.35
CA ARG A 26 18.08 21.97 -8.52
C ARG A 26 19.07 21.45 -7.49
N TRP A 27 20.16 22.17 -7.27
CA TRP A 27 21.19 21.80 -6.30
C TRP A 27 20.66 21.92 -4.87
N LEU A 28 19.75 22.86 -4.60
CA LEU A 28 19.05 22.94 -3.32
C LEU A 28 18.18 21.70 -3.08
N ILE A 29 17.32 21.31 -4.03
CA ILE A 29 16.49 20.08 -3.91
C ILE A 29 17.37 18.87 -3.68
N PHE A 30 18.42 18.74 -4.50
CA PHE A 30 19.40 17.67 -4.39
C PHE A 30 20.04 17.63 -3.00
N ALA A 31 20.53 18.77 -2.49
CA ALA A 31 21.18 18.87 -1.19
C ALA A 31 20.24 18.50 -0.04
N VAL A 32 18.98 18.96 -0.10
CA VAL A 32 17.97 18.65 0.94
C VAL A 32 17.57 17.16 0.89
N ALA A 33 17.32 16.60 -0.30
CA ALA A 33 16.92 15.21 -0.45
C ALA A 33 18.03 14.23 -0.05
N VAL A 34 19.25 14.43 -0.57
CA VAL A 34 20.41 13.62 -0.22
C VAL A 34 20.79 13.84 1.24
N GLY A 35 20.71 15.08 1.74
CA GLY A 35 20.94 15.40 3.14
C GLY A 35 19.99 14.67 4.08
N TRP A 36 18.71 14.56 3.71
CA TRP A 36 17.72 13.78 4.46
C TRP A 36 18.11 12.30 4.50
N THR A 37 18.49 11.72 3.36
CA THR A 37 18.94 10.32 3.29
C THR A 37 20.18 10.07 4.15
N ILE A 38 21.18 10.95 4.07
CA ILE A 38 22.40 10.84 4.89
C ILE A 38 22.07 10.97 6.37
N PHE A 39 21.22 11.94 6.74
CA PHE A 39 20.76 12.10 8.12
C PHE A 39 20.08 10.83 8.65
N GLN A 40 19.20 10.21 7.86
CA GLN A 40 18.50 9.00 8.26
C GLN A 40 19.44 7.81 8.42
N LEU A 41 20.38 7.61 7.49
CA LEU A 41 21.41 6.58 7.60
C LEU A 41 22.28 6.77 8.84
N TRP A 42 22.69 8.01 9.12
CA TRP A 42 23.44 8.36 10.33
C TRP A 42 22.62 8.11 11.60
N ALA A 43 21.37 8.58 11.64
CA ALA A 43 20.47 8.44 12.78
C ALA A 43 20.22 6.97 13.14
N THR A 44 20.05 6.09 12.15
CA THR A 44 19.85 4.65 12.38
C THR A 44 21.12 3.94 12.89
N GLN A 45 22.31 4.31 12.38
CA GLN A 45 23.54 3.54 12.63
C GLN A 45 24.37 4.06 13.81
N LEU A 46 24.45 5.39 13.97
CA LEU A 46 25.39 6.07 14.86
C LEU A 46 24.71 7.10 15.77
N GLY A 47 23.53 7.61 15.39
CA GLY A 47 22.84 8.65 16.14
C GLY A 47 22.16 8.11 17.39
N THR A 48 22.67 8.49 18.57
CA THR A 48 21.91 8.41 19.83
C THR A 48 21.05 9.66 19.97
N ILE A 49 19.97 9.74 19.18
CA ILE A 49 19.04 10.87 19.21
C ILE A 49 17.69 10.44 19.80
N ASP A 50 17.05 11.35 20.53
CA ASP A 50 15.71 11.14 21.03
C ASP A 50 14.72 10.95 19.86
N LEU A 51 13.74 10.04 20.02
CA LEU A 51 12.80 9.70 18.96
C LEU A 51 11.91 10.89 18.56
N PHE A 52 11.54 11.76 19.50
CA PHE A 52 10.78 12.97 19.23
C PHE A 52 11.60 13.97 18.40
N VAL A 53 12.89 14.09 18.70
CA VAL A 53 13.85 14.90 17.92
C VAL A 53 14.05 14.32 16.51
N LEU A 54 14.16 12.99 16.38
CA LEU A 54 14.22 12.30 15.09
C LEU A 54 12.98 12.60 14.24
N LYS A 55 11.77 12.44 14.80
CA LYS A 55 10.49 12.72 14.12
C LYS A 55 10.40 14.17 13.63
N SER A 56 10.86 15.11 14.44
CA SER A 56 10.83 16.53 14.12
C SER A 56 11.80 16.93 13.02
N ILE A 57 13.05 16.44 13.05
CA ILE A 57 13.99 16.65 11.94
C ILE A 57 13.48 15.97 10.66
N HIS A 58 12.91 14.76 10.78
CA HIS A 58 12.30 14.05 9.65
C HIS A 58 11.17 14.86 8.99
N LEU A 59 10.26 15.45 9.79
CA LEU A 59 9.20 16.31 9.26
C LEU A 59 9.74 17.62 8.66
N ALA A 60 10.83 18.17 9.21
CA ALA A 60 11.46 19.37 8.67
C ALA A 60 11.94 19.14 7.22
N PHE A 61 12.66 18.04 6.97
CA PHE A 61 13.08 17.67 5.62
C PHE A 61 11.90 17.44 4.68
N ALA A 62 10.90 16.67 5.12
CA ALA A 62 9.69 16.40 4.35
C ALA A 62 8.99 17.70 3.93
N SER A 63 8.79 18.61 4.88
CA SER A 63 8.09 19.87 4.67
C SER A 63 8.85 20.78 3.72
N MET A 64 10.18 20.90 3.86
CA MET A 64 11.01 21.65 2.93
C MET A 64 10.87 21.12 1.50
N LEU A 65 11.07 19.82 1.30
CA LEU A 65 10.97 19.20 -0.03
C LEU A 65 9.56 19.30 -0.61
N ALA A 66 8.51 19.28 0.21
CA ALA A 66 7.14 19.47 -0.26
C ALA A 66 6.97 20.78 -1.04
N PHE A 67 7.48 21.89 -0.50
CA PHE A 67 7.39 23.19 -1.15
C PHE A 67 8.38 23.34 -2.30
N LEU A 68 9.56 22.72 -2.23
CA LEU A 68 10.54 22.78 -3.30
C LEU A 68 10.11 21.95 -4.53
N VAL A 69 9.66 20.72 -4.33
CA VAL A 69 9.58 19.70 -5.38
C VAL A 69 8.18 19.56 -5.97
N TYR A 70 7.12 19.67 -5.17
CA TYR A 70 5.76 19.63 -5.69
C TYR A 70 5.40 21.04 -6.18
N PRO A 71 4.63 21.27 -7.25
CA PRO A 71 4.09 22.59 -7.59
C PRO A 71 2.74 22.87 -6.90
N TYR A 72 2.40 24.14 -6.66
CA TYR A 72 1.10 24.50 -6.04
C TYR A 72 -0.11 24.09 -6.91
N GLY A 73 0.05 24.09 -8.23
CA GLY A 73 -1.01 23.68 -9.15
C GLY A 73 -0.51 23.62 -10.60
N LYS A 74 -1.41 23.26 -11.52
CA LYS A 74 -1.07 22.99 -12.94
C LYS A 74 -0.41 24.18 -13.67
N ARG A 75 -0.64 25.42 -13.22
CA ARG A 75 -0.06 26.65 -13.80
C ARG A 75 1.26 27.09 -13.14
N SER A 76 1.67 26.43 -12.06
CA SER A 76 2.92 26.78 -11.36
C SER A 76 4.14 26.34 -12.18
N PRO A 77 5.24 27.11 -12.18
CA PRO A 77 6.46 26.73 -12.87
C PRO A 77 6.98 25.37 -12.43
N ARG A 78 7.39 24.55 -13.41
CA ARG A 78 8.00 23.22 -13.21
C ARG A 78 9.51 23.20 -13.44
N ASP A 79 10.03 24.21 -14.13
CA ASP A 79 11.41 24.39 -14.54
C ASP A 79 12.24 25.24 -13.55
N ARG A 80 11.62 25.75 -12.49
CA ARG A 80 12.24 26.50 -11.39
C ARG A 80 11.39 26.42 -10.12
N VAL A 81 12.01 26.66 -8.96
CA VAL A 81 11.28 26.86 -7.70
C VAL A 81 10.96 28.37 -7.54
N PRO A 82 9.68 28.78 -7.48
CA PRO A 82 9.29 30.16 -7.21
C PRO A 82 9.76 30.63 -5.83
N TRP A 83 10.07 31.93 -5.68
CA TRP A 83 10.49 32.47 -4.39
C TRP A 83 9.46 32.29 -3.25
N PRO A 84 8.12 32.35 -3.48
CA PRO A 84 7.16 32.09 -2.39
C PRO A 84 7.27 30.68 -1.85
N ASP A 85 7.59 29.71 -2.69
CA ASP A 85 7.78 28.32 -2.26
C ASP A 85 9.07 28.14 -1.47
N LEU A 86 10.12 28.90 -1.78
CA LEU A 86 11.33 28.92 -0.95
C LEU A 86 11.01 29.46 0.45
N VAL A 87 10.25 30.55 0.54
CA VAL A 87 9.86 31.15 1.82
C VAL A 87 8.95 30.20 2.61
N LEU A 88 7.93 29.62 1.97
CA LEU A 88 7.04 28.65 2.63
C LEU A 88 7.82 27.41 3.09
N GLY A 89 8.77 26.92 2.29
CA GLY A 89 9.65 25.82 2.69
C GLY A 89 10.46 26.15 3.94
N LEU A 90 11.09 27.33 3.99
CA LEU A 90 11.87 27.77 5.16
C LEU A 90 11.00 27.96 6.41
N LEU A 91 9.80 28.54 6.27
CA LEU A 91 8.86 28.69 7.37
C LEU A 91 8.34 27.32 7.86
N ALA A 92 8.13 26.36 6.96
CA ALA A 92 7.63 25.03 7.30
C ALA A 92 8.66 24.18 8.06
N VAL A 93 9.95 24.51 7.92
CA VAL A 93 11.05 23.93 8.69
C VAL A 93 11.11 24.49 10.12
N ALA A 94 10.72 25.75 10.33
CA ALA A 94 10.90 26.47 11.58
C ALA A 94 10.18 25.81 12.77
N GLY A 95 8.94 25.34 12.56
CA GLY A 95 8.16 24.66 13.59
C GLY A 95 8.79 23.33 14.03
N PRO A 96 8.95 22.34 13.14
CA PRO A 96 9.64 21.10 13.49
C PRO A 96 11.02 21.31 14.11
N LEU A 97 11.85 22.24 13.61
CA LEU A 97 13.14 22.52 14.24
C LEU A 97 13.02 23.16 15.63
N TYR A 98 12.01 23.97 15.90
CA TYR A 98 11.77 24.50 17.24
C TYR A 98 11.61 23.38 18.26
N ILE A 99 10.86 22.32 17.92
CA ILE A 99 10.76 21.11 18.76
C ILE A 99 12.10 20.44 18.95
N ALA A 100 12.86 20.24 17.87
CA ALA A 100 14.15 19.56 17.92
C ALA A 100 15.16 20.29 18.84
N ILE A 101 15.16 21.63 18.83
CA ILE A 101 16.09 22.45 19.62
C ILE A 101 15.58 22.64 21.07
N GLN A 102 14.27 22.88 21.27
CA GLN A 102 13.71 23.14 22.60
C GLN A 102 13.22 21.90 23.34
N PHE A 103 13.45 20.70 22.81
CA PHE A 103 12.96 19.44 23.38
C PHE A 103 13.22 19.32 24.89
N GLN A 104 14.47 19.55 25.34
CA GLN A 104 14.82 19.51 26.76
C GLN A 104 14.09 20.57 27.58
N ALA A 105 13.99 21.81 27.08
CA ALA A 105 13.29 22.88 27.77
C ALA A 105 11.79 22.60 27.93
N ILE A 106 11.14 22.07 26.88
CA ILE A 106 9.71 21.74 26.91
C ILE A 106 9.43 20.61 27.91
N ASN A 107 10.26 19.57 27.92
CA ASN A 107 10.01 18.39 28.74
C ASN A 107 10.49 18.55 30.19
N GLU A 108 11.67 19.12 30.41
CA GLU A 108 12.30 19.16 31.74
C GLU A 108 11.91 20.42 32.52
N GLN A 109 11.64 21.55 31.84
CA GLN A 109 11.41 22.84 32.51
C GLN A 109 9.93 23.25 32.52
N GLN A 110 9.15 22.87 31.51
CA GLN A 110 7.75 23.32 31.35
C GLN A 110 6.72 22.27 31.75
N GLY A 111 7.15 21.05 32.08
CA GLY A 111 6.25 19.95 32.44
C GLY A 111 5.21 19.62 31.37
N GLY A 112 5.48 19.93 30.10
CA GLY A 112 4.56 19.70 28.98
C GLY A 112 3.40 20.70 28.85
N VAL A 113 3.47 21.86 29.53
CA VAL A 113 2.47 22.94 29.39
C VAL A 113 2.94 23.98 28.38
N ALA A 114 2.19 24.16 27.29
CA ALA A 114 2.51 25.13 26.25
C ALA A 114 2.55 26.58 26.77
N ASN A 115 3.65 27.28 26.48
CA ASN A 115 3.74 28.73 26.56
C ASN A 115 3.30 29.39 25.23
N ALA A 116 3.18 30.72 25.21
CA ALA A 116 2.71 31.45 24.03
C ALA A 116 3.58 31.24 22.76
N ARG A 117 4.89 31.00 22.91
CA ARG A 117 5.79 30.71 21.78
C ARG A 117 5.52 29.32 21.21
N ASP A 118 5.29 28.34 22.08
CA ASP A 118 4.95 26.98 21.65
C ASP A 118 3.64 26.94 20.87
N ILE A 119 2.64 27.70 21.33
CA ILE A 119 1.36 27.84 20.62
C ILE A 119 1.55 28.48 19.25
N TRP A 120 2.41 29.50 19.14
CA TRP A 120 2.72 30.14 17.86
C TRP A 120 3.38 29.18 16.87
N PHE A 121 4.45 28.49 17.28
CA PHE A 121 5.14 27.52 16.42
C PHE A 121 4.27 26.31 16.10
N GLY A 122 3.44 25.85 17.03
CA GLY A 122 2.49 24.77 16.79
C GLY A 122 1.39 25.15 15.81
N THR A 123 0.84 26.36 15.94
CA THR A 123 -0.13 26.91 14.98
C THR A 123 0.48 27.02 13.58
N LEU A 124 1.69 27.57 13.48
CA LEU A 124 2.44 27.69 12.23
C LEU A 124 2.66 26.31 11.59
N THR A 125 3.08 25.32 12.38
CA THR A 125 3.32 23.95 11.91
C THR A 125 2.04 23.31 11.37
N ILE A 126 0.93 23.41 12.10
CA ILE A 126 -0.36 22.85 11.67
C ILE A 126 -0.78 23.46 10.32
N LEU A 127 -0.72 24.78 10.19
CA LEU A 127 -1.13 25.47 8.96
C LEU A 127 -0.25 25.08 7.76
N LEU A 128 1.07 25.08 7.94
CA LEU A 128 2.02 24.75 6.87
C LEU A 128 2.00 23.26 6.54
N LEU A 129 1.76 22.39 7.52
CA LEU A 129 1.57 20.96 7.30
C LEU A 129 0.31 20.70 6.46
N LEU A 130 -0.82 21.34 6.78
CA LEU A 130 -2.05 21.22 5.98
C LEU A 130 -1.86 21.75 4.55
N LEU A 131 -1.11 22.84 4.39
CA LEU A 131 -0.79 23.39 3.07
C LEU A 131 0.14 22.46 2.27
N ALA A 132 1.16 21.89 2.91
CA ALA A 132 2.05 20.91 2.30
C ALA A 132 1.29 19.63 1.92
N ALA A 133 0.44 19.13 2.82
CA ALA A 133 -0.42 17.98 2.58
C ALA A 133 -1.39 18.24 1.41
N TRP A 134 -1.95 19.45 1.29
CA TRP A 134 -2.82 19.82 0.16
C TRP A 134 -2.10 19.71 -1.18
N ARG A 135 -0.84 20.14 -1.19
CA ARG A 135 0.02 20.15 -2.36
C ARG A 135 0.49 18.76 -2.77
N VAL A 136 0.79 17.89 -1.81
CA VAL A 136 1.41 16.57 -2.04
C VAL A 136 0.37 15.46 -2.11
N LEU A 137 -0.58 15.43 -1.18
CA LEU A 137 -1.57 14.35 -1.01
C LEU A 137 -2.92 14.69 -1.66
N GLY A 138 -3.09 15.92 -2.14
CA GLY A 138 -4.35 16.43 -2.66
C GLY A 138 -5.26 16.99 -1.57
N ARG A 139 -6.51 17.29 -1.96
CA ARG A 139 -7.44 18.07 -1.12
C ARG A 139 -8.05 17.27 0.02
N VAL A 140 -8.18 15.95 -0.13
CA VAL A 140 -8.96 15.12 0.78
C VAL A 140 -8.29 15.06 2.16
N MET A 141 -6.98 14.80 2.23
CA MET A 141 -6.26 14.66 3.50
C MET A 141 -6.31 15.93 4.39
N PRO A 142 -5.98 17.13 3.89
CA PRO A 142 -6.07 18.34 4.71
C PRO A 142 -7.51 18.71 5.07
N ILE A 143 -8.50 18.45 4.20
CA ILE A 143 -9.90 18.71 4.53
C ILE A 143 -10.33 17.82 5.69
N ILE A 144 -10.00 16.53 5.66
CA ILE A 144 -10.29 15.63 6.78
C ILE A 144 -9.60 16.13 8.05
N ALA A 145 -8.29 16.38 8.02
CA ALA A 145 -7.56 16.89 9.19
C ALA A 145 -8.15 18.21 9.72
N LEU A 146 -8.56 19.12 8.84
CA LEU A 146 -9.22 20.37 9.21
C LEU A 146 -10.59 20.13 9.85
N VAL A 147 -11.39 19.20 9.33
CA VAL A 147 -12.68 18.82 9.93
C VAL A 147 -12.47 18.26 11.33
N PHE A 148 -11.44 17.43 11.55
CA PHE A 148 -11.10 16.92 12.88
C PHE A 148 -10.62 18.03 13.83
N ILE A 149 -9.78 18.96 13.36
CA ILE A 149 -9.38 20.13 14.16
C ILE A 149 -10.62 20.94 14.54
N LEU A 150 -11.48 21.28 13.58
CA LEU A 150 -12.71 22.03 13.84
C LEU A 150 -13.61 21.29 14.82
N PHE A 151 -13.78 19.98 14.64
CA PHE A 151 -14.52 19.12 15.56
C PHE A 151 -13.97 19.23 16.98
N SER A 152 -12.64 19.13 17.18
CA SER A 152 -12.01 19.27 18.50
C SER A 152 -12.30 20.63 19.18
N LEU A 153 -12.48 21.69 18.38
CA LEU A 153 -12.78 23.04 18.86
C LEU A 153 -14.28 23.28 19.10
N MET A 154 -15.15 22.37 18.67
CA MET A 154 -16.59 22.44 18.91
C MET A 154 -16.93 21.82 20.27
N GLY A 155 -17.89 22.41 20.99
CA GLY A 155 -18.42 21.87 22.24
C GLY A 155 -18.77 22.98 23.23
N PRO A 156 -19.47 22.64 24.34
CA PRO A 156 -19.91 23.62 25.33
C PRO A 156 -18.77 24.53 25.87
N LYS A 157 -17.56 23.98 25.99
CA LYS A 157 -16.33 24.65 26.46
C LYS A 157 -15.30 24.89 25.36
N GLY A 158 -15.63 24.57 24.11
CA GLY A 158 -14.76 24.79 22.95
C GLY A 158 -14.74 26.24 22.50
N VAL A 159 -13.99 26.52 21.44
CA VAL A 159 -14.02 27.83 20.74
C VAL A 159 -15.38 28.06 20.08
N PHE A 160 -15.96 27.01 19.51
CA PHE A 160 -17.30 27.04 18.93
C PHE A 160 -18.28 26.39 19.91
N HIS A 161 -19.04 27.22 20.62
CA HIS A 161 -20.02 26.80 21.63
C HIS A 161 -21.23 26.11 20.98
N VAL A 162 -21.05 24.83 20.66
CA VAL A 162 -22.09 23.95 20.09
C VAL A 162 -22.44 22.90 21.13
N SER A 163 -23.71 22.86 21.52
CA SER A 163 -24.27 21.84 22.40
C SER A 163 -25.15 20.91 21.57
N LEU A 164 -24.76 19.65 21.51
CA LEU A 164 -25.48 18.54 20.89
C LEU A 164 -26.26 17.77 21.97
N PRO A 165 -27.28 16.99 21.57
CA PRO A 165 -27.91 16.02 22.46
C PRO A 165 -26.89 15.09 23.10
N SER A 166 -27.14 14.61 24.31
CA SER A 166 -26.20 13.82 25.11
C SER A 166 -25.63 12.59 24.40
N TRP A 167 -26.38 12.00 23.46
CA TRP A 167 -25.96 10.84 22.66
C TRP A 167 -25.03 11.17 21.49
N LEU A 168 -24.89 12.46 21.11
CA LEU A 168 -23.97 12.96 20.08
C LEU A 168 -22.84 13.84 20.66
N GLN A 169 -22.94 14.24 21.92
CA GLN A 169 -21.95 15.10 22.59
C GLN A 169 -20.77 14.26 23.10
N PHE A 170 -19.78 14.00 22.23
CA PHE A 170 -18.63 13.15 22.58
C PHE A 170 -17.58 13.81 23.47
N HIS A 171 -17.46 15.15 23.44
CA HIS A 171 -16.49 15.89 24.24
C HIS A 171 -16.99 17.30 24.58
N ALA A 172 -16.32 17.96 25.55
CA ALA A 172 -16.67 19.31 25.97
C ALA A 172 -16.17 20.41 25.01
N GLY A 173 -15.22 20.08 24.13
CA GLY A 173 -14.54 21.03 23.24
C GLY A 173 -13.27 21.60 23.88
N PHE A 174 -12.29 21.92 23.04
CA PHE A 174 -11.00 22.49 23.45
C PHE A 174 -10.86 23.95 23.02
N SER A 175 -10.18 24.75 23.83
CA SER A 175 -9.63 26.04 23.39
C SER A 175 -8.48 25.83 22.39
N TRP A 176 -8.17 26.85 21.59
CA TRP A 176 -7.06 26.76 20.63
C TRP A 176 -5.71 26.39 21.29
N PRO A 177 -5.30 26.99 22.43
CA PRO A 177 -4.06 26.60 23.09
C PRO A 177 -4.05 25.13 23.55
N GLN A 178 -5.17 24.61 24.05
CA GLN A 178 -5.30 23.20 24.44
C GLN A 178 -5.20 22.28 23.24
N ALA A 179 -5.87 22.61 22.14
CA ALA A 179 -5.81 21.85 20.90
C ALA A 179 -4.37 21.82 20.35
N VAL A 180 -3.68 22.97 20.30
CA VAL A 180 -2.28 23.03 19.84
C VAL A 180 -1.34 22.28 20.79
N ASN A 181 -1.52 22.42 22.11
CA ASN A 181 -0.74 21.66 23.09
C ASN A 181 -0.84 20.15 22.81
N GLN A 182 -2.06 19.65 22.61
CA GLN A 182 -2.28 18.25 22.30
C GLN A 182 -1.69 17.84 20.94
N LEU A 183 -1.96 18.60 19.88
CA LEU A 183 -1.59 18.22 18.52
C LEU A 183 -0.10 18.39 18.21
N TYR A 184 0.59 19.31 18.90
CA TYR A 184 1.95 19.71 18.57
C TYR A 184 2.98 19.45 19.66
N LEU A 185 2.62 19.44 20.95
CA LEU A 185 3.60 19.19 22.02
C LEU A 185 3.59 17.75 22.52
N THR A 186 2.53 16.98 22.24
CA THR A 186 2.42 15.59 22.70
C THR A 186 2.79 14.58 21.61
N SER A 187 2.98 13.33 22.02
CA SER A 187 3.15 12.17 21.13
C SER A 187 1.81 11.58 20.64
N GLU A 188 0.68 12.23 20.88
CA GLU A 188 -0.63 11.76 20.37
C GLU A 188 -1.02 12.46 19.07
N GLY A 189 -0.41 13.62 18.76
CA GLY A 189 -0.70 14.43 17.58
C GLY A 189 0.26 14.18 16.41
N ILE A 190 0.79 15.27 15.86
CA ILE A 190 1.72 15.27 14.70
C ILE A 190 2.90 14.33 14.92
N TRP A 191 3.41 14.26 16.15
CA TRP A 191 4.58 13.45 16.56
C TRP A 191 4.24 12.03 16.98
N GLY A 192 3.04 11.56 16.65
CA GLY A 192 2.58 10.25 17.06
C GLY A 192 3.25 9.07 16.37
N THR A 193 2.70 7.90 16.66
CA THR A 193 3.16 6.62 16.12
C THR A 193 3.36 6.63 14.60
N PRO A 194 2.45 7.19 13.77
CA PRO A 194 2.62 7.16 12.32
C PRO A 194 3.92 7.79 11.83
N ILE A 195 4.26 9.00 12.30
CA ILE A 195 5.50 9.67 11.87
C ILE A 195 6.73 9.04 12.52
N GLY A 196 6.58 8.44 13.71
CA GLY A 196 7.64 7.65 14.34
C GLY A 196 8.05 6.47 13.47
N VAL A 197 7.08 5.68 13.04
CA VAL A 197 7.30 4.55 12.11
C VAL A 197 7.90 5.02 10.78
N SER A 198 7.39 6.15 10.25
CA SER A 198 7.92 6.83 9.06
C SER A 198 9.43 7.11 9.19
N ALA A 199 9.84 7.69 10.31
CA ALA A 199 11.22 8.12 10.55
C ALA A 199 12.17 6.98 10.90
N SER A 200 11.72 5.98 11.65
CA SER A 200 12.59 4.92 12.17
C SER A 200 12.96 3.86 11.14
N PHE A 201 12.00 3.37 10.34
CA PHE A 201 12.27 2.28 9.39
C PHE A 201 11.66 2.46 8.00
N VAL A 202 10.48 3.06 7.85
CA VAL A 202 9.86 3.18 6.51
C VAL A 202 10.78 3.89 5.52
N PHE A 203 11.49 4.93 5.97
CA PHE A 203 12.51 5.61 5.16
C PHE A 203 13.55 4.65 4.57
N LEU A 204 14.06 3.71 5.37
CA LEU A 204 15.09 2.76 4.94
C LEU A 204 14.56 1.80 3.88
N PHE A 205 13.28 1.42 3.97
CA PHE A 205 12.63 0.59 2.95
C PHE A 205 12.34 1.36 1.65
N VAL A 206 11.97 2.64 1.75
CA VAL A 206 11.87 3.54 0.58
C VAL A 206 13.24 3.70 -0.10
N LEU A 207 14.31 3.86 0.70
CA LEU A 207 15.69 3.93 0.20
C LEU A 207 16.12 2.61 -0.45
N PHE A 208 15.82 1.48 0.17
CA PHE A 208 16.03 0.15 -0.40
C PHE A 208 15.35 0.04 -1.78
N GLY A 209 14.07 0.39 -1.89
CA GLY A 209 13.32 0.34 -3.14
C GLY A 209 13.94 1.22 -4.22
N ALA A 210 14.23 2.48 -3.89
CA ALA A 210 14.85 3.44 -4.82
C ALA A 210 16.22 2.96 -5.33
N LEU A 211 17.07 2.43 -4.46
CA LEU A 211 18.38 1.91 -4.86
C LEU A 211 18.28 0.61 -5.66
N LEU A 212 17.36 -0.28 -5.29
CA LEU A 212 17.15 -1.55 -5.99
C LEU A 212 16.62 -1.33 -7.43
N GLU A 213 15.78 -0.32 -7.61
CA GLU A 213 15.33 0.13 -8.93
C GLU A 213 16.51 0.69 -9.76
N ARG A 214 17.33 1.57 -9.17
CA ARG A 214 18.54 2.11 -9.83
C ARG A 214 19.59 1.05 -10.14
N LEU A 215 19.63 -0.04 -9.37
CA LEU A 215 20.48 -1.19 -9.66
C LEU A 215 20.05 -1.91 -10.96
N GLY A 216 18.75 -1.89 -11.28
CA GLY A 216 18.16 -2.51 -12.48
C GLY A 216 17.33 -3.77 -12.21
N ALA A 217 17.01 -4.06 -10.94
CA ALA A 217 16.31 -5.29 -10.57
C ALA A 217 14.88 -5.38 -11.12
N GLY A 218 14.15 -4.26 -11.18
CA GLY A 218 12.77 -4.22 -11.66
C GLY A 218 12.62 -4.77 -13.08
N LEU A 219 13.44 -4.27 -14.02
CA LEU A 219 13.43 -4.74 -15.41
C LEU A 219 13.81 -6.22 -15.53
N PHE A 220 14.78 -6.68 -14.74
CA PHE A 220 15.19 -8.07 -14.71
C PHE A 220 14.05 -9.00 -14.28
N LEU A 221 13.35 -8.67 -13.18
CA LEU A 221 12.23 -9.46 -12.67
C LEU A 221 11.10 -9.57 -13.70
N ILE A 222 10.79 -8.47 -14.38
CA ILE A 222 9.80 -8.43 -15.48
C ILE A 222 10.23 -9.37 -16.62
N GLN A 223 11.48 -9.27 -17.09
CA GLN A 223 11.98 -10.09 -18.19
C GLN A 223 11.99 -11.60 -17.87
N VAL A 224 12.31 -11.98 -16.63
CA VAL A 224 12.25 -13.38 -16.18
C VAL A 224 10.82 -13.91 -16.25
N ALA A 225 9.85 -13.16 -15.71
CA ALA A 225 8.43 -13.56 -15.75
C ALA A 225 7.93 -13.74 -17.19
N TYR A 226 8.30 -12.83 -18.09
CA TYR A 226 7.98 -12.93 -19.51
C TYR A 226 8.58 -14.14 -20.19
N SER A 227 9.87 -14.39 -19.96
CA SER A 227 10.57 -15.52 -20.54
C SER A 227 9.97 -16.84 -20.06
N LEU A 228 9.51 -16.93 -18.82
CA LEU A 228 8.92 -18.17 -18.28
C LEU A 228 7.50 -18.44 -18.77
N LEU A 229 6.66 -17.39 -18.86
CA LEU A 229 5.20 -17.57 -19.00
C LEU A 229 4.65 -17.19 -20.37
N GLY A 230 5.41 -16.48 -21.21
CA GLY A 230 4.93 -15.92 -22.47
C GLY A 230 4.38 -16.94 -23.48
N THR A 231 4.88 -18.18 -23.46
CA THR A 231 4.42 -19.26 -24.36
C THR A 231 3.08 -19.87 -23.95
N SER A 232 2.66 -19.67 -22.70
CA SER A 232 1.40 -20.20 -22.21
C SER A 232 0.21 -19.44 -22.81
N ARG A 233 -0.98 -20.05 -22.82
CA ARG A 233 -2.22 -19.37 -23.20
C ARG A 233 -2.51 -18.21 -22.25
N GLY A 234 -2.63 -16.99 -22.79
CA GLY A 234 -2.68 -15.76 -22.00
C GLY A 234 -1.32 -15.37 -21.40
N GLY A 235 -0.22 -15.86 -21.99
CA GLY A 235 1.13 -15.77 -21.44
C GLY A 235 1.57 -14.35 -21.05
N PRO A 236 1.36 -13.32 -21.88
CA PRO A 236 1.69 -11.95 -21.51
C PRO A 236 0.95 -11.43 -20.28
N ALA A 237 -0.32 -11.81 -20.08
CA ALA A 237 -1.09 -11.41 -18.91
C ALA A 237 -0.65 -12.16 -17.66
N LYS A 238 -0.36 -13.46 -17.77
CA LYS A 238 0.22 -14.26 -16.67
C LYS A 238 1.59 -13.74 -16.26
N ALA A 239 2.42 -13.39 -17.24
CA ALA A 239 3.71 -12.75 -17.03
C ALA A 239 3.55 -11.40 -16.33
N ALA A 240 2.56 -10.60 -16.72
CA ALA A 240 2.24 -9.34 -16.05
C ALA A 240 1.90 -9.58 -14.57
N VAL A 241 0.97 -10.48 -14.26
CA VAL A 241 0.59 -10.82 -12.87
C VAL A 241 1.80 -11.20 -12.00
N VAL A 242 2.69 -12.04 -12.52
CA VAL A 242 3.91 -12.45 -11.79
C VAL A 242 4.93 -11.31 -11.71
N ALA A 243 5.13 -10.56 -12.79
CA ALA A 243 6.03 -9.41 -12.81
C ALA A 243 5.58 -8.33 -11.82
N SER A 244 4.28 -8.02 -11.77
CA SER A 244 3.69 -7.06 -10.83
C SER A 244 3.79 -7.56 -9.39
N ALA A 245 3.64 -8.87 -9.14
CA ALA A 245 3.91 -9.44 -7.82
C ALA A 245 5.38 -9.24 -7.39
N LEU A 246 6.32 -9.56 -8.27
CA LEU A 246 7.76 -9.43 -8.01
C LEU A 246 8.18 -7.96 -7.84
N HIS A 247 7.67 -7.05 -8.66
CA HIS A 247 7.92 -5.61 -8.56
C HIS A 247 7.23 -5.02 -7.32
N GLY A 248 6.04 -5.50 -6.96
CA GLY A 248 5.30 -5.08 -5.77
C GLY A 248 6.04 -5.33 -4.47
N MET A 249 6.82 -6.43 -4.39
CA MET A 249 7.74 -6.69 -3.27
C MET A 249 8.76 -5.58 -3.04
N VAL A 250 9.02 -4.75 -4.05
CA VAL A 250 10.04 -3.70 -4.01
C VAL A 250 9.39 -2.34 -3.83
N SER A 251 8.43 -1.97 -4.68
CA SER A 251 7.87 -0.62 -4.70
C SER A 251 6.81 -0.39 -3.65
N GLY A 252 6.02 -1.42 -3.29
CA GLY A 252 4.90 -1.26 -2.37
C GLY A 252 3.90 -0.17 -2.79
N SER A 253 3.81 0.14 -4.09
CA SER A 253 2.96 1.20 -4.66
C SER A 253 2.17 0.66 -5.85
N SER A 254 0.85 0.89 -5.85
CA SER A 254 -0.06 0.46 -6.92
C SER A 254 0.23 1.20 -8.24
N VAL A 255 0.41 2.52 -8.17
CA VAL A 255 0.66 3.39 -9.33
C VAL A 255 2.05 3.15 -9.91
N SER A 256 3.09 3.06 -9.07
CA SER A 256 4.45 2.73 -9.52
C SER A 256 4.48 1.39 -10.25
N ASN A 257 3.74 0.41 -9.75
CA ASN A 257 3.66 -0.92 -10.36
C ASN A 257 3.02 -0.86 -11.75
N VAL A 258 1.84 -0.23 -11.87
CA VAL A 258 1.16 -0.06 -13.16
C VAL A 258 2.01 0.71 -14.16
N VAL A 259 2.72 1.75 -13.74
CA VAL A 259 3.53 2.55 -14.67
C VAL A 259 4.79 1.79 -15.09
N THR A 260 5.46 1.12 -14.16
CA THR A 260 6.71 0.40 -14.44
C THR A 260 6.45 -0.88 -15.23
N VAL A 261 5.58 -1.75 -14.71
CA VAL A 261 5.28 -3.06 -15.29
C VAL A 261 4.34 -2.88 -16.49
N GLY A 262 3.24 -2.13 -16.31
CA GLY A 262 2.24 -1.85 -17.35
C GLY A 262 2.78 -1.22 -18.63
N SER A 263 3.80 -0.36 -18.56
CA SER A 263 4.41 0.24 -19.75
C SER A 263 4.97 -0.79 -20.74
N LEU A 264 5.38 -1.96 -20.23
CA LEU A 264 5.85 -3.09 -21.02
C LEU A 264 4.74 -4.11 -21.27
N THR A 265 3.90 -4.37 -20.26
CA THR A 265 2.95 -5.50 -20.30
C THR A 265 1.69 -5.22 -21.09
N ILE A 266 1.13 -4.01 -20.96
CA ILE A 266 -0.12 -3.63 -21.62
C ILE A 266 0.03 -3.67 -23.14
N PRO A 267 1.09 -3.11 -23.77
CA PRO A 267 1.28 -3.25 -25.21
C PRO A 267 1.41 -4.71 -25.67
N LEU A 268 2.06 -5.57 -24.88
CA LEU A 268 2.23 -6.99 -25.20
C LEU A 268 0.91 -7.76 -25.10
N MET A 269 0.11 -7.51 -24.06
CA MET A 269 -1.25 -8.07 -23.93
C MET A 269 -2.12 -7.68 -25.14
N LYS A 270 -2.08 -6.41 -25.55
CA LYS A 270 -2.82 -5.94 -26.72
C LYS A 270 -2.36 -6.63 -28.02
N ARG A 271 -1.05 -6.84 -28.20
CA ARG A 271 -0.51 -7.52 -29.39
C ARG A 271 -1.01 -8.96 -29.56
N VAL A 272 -1.23 -9.68 -28.45
CA VAL A 272 -1.77 -11.05 -28.50
C VAL A 272 -3.30 -11.12 -28.57
N GLY A 273 -3.98 -9.96 -28.56
CA GLY A 273 -5.43 -9.88 -28.78
C GLY A 273 -6.28 -9.52 -27.55
N TYR A 274 -5.69 -9.12 -26.42
CA TYR A 274 -6.50 -8.56 -25.32
C TYR A 274 -7.08 -7.19 -25.70
N PRO A 275 -8.36 -6.92 -25.40
CA PRO A 275 -8.91 -5.57 -25.45
C PRO A 275 -8.08 -4.60 -24.61
N ALA A 276 -8.04 -3.33 -25.01
CA ALA A 276 -7.26 -2.31 -24.31
C ALA A 276 -7.71 -2.15 -22.84
N GLU A 277 -9.03 -2.11 -22.63
CA GLU A 277 -9.67 -2.05 -21.32
C GLU A 277 -9.26 -3.24 -20.45
N THR A 278 -9.32 -4.47 -21.00
CA THR A 278 -8.95 -5.69 -20.27
C THR A 278 -7.46 -5.71 -19.93
N ALA A 279 -6.58 -5.32 -20.86
CA ALA A 279 -5.15 -5.26 -20.61
C ALA A 279 -4.82 -4.26 -19.49
N GLY A 280 -5.44 -3.07 -19.51
CA GLY A 280 -5.31 -2.10 -18.43
C GLY A 280 -5.88 -2.62 -17.11
N ALA A 281 -7.07 -3.22 -17.12
CA ALA A 281 -7.73 -3.74 -15.93
C ALA A 281 -6.96 -4.87 -15.23
N ILE A 282 -6.32 -5.76 -16.01
CA ILE A 282 -5.43 -6.80 -15.48
C ILE A 282 -4.25 -6.16 -14.75
N GLU A 283 -3.65 -5.14 -15.37
CA GLU A 283 -2.51 -4.45 -14.78
C GLU A 283 -2.90 -3.72 -13.49
N VAL A 284 -4.04 -3.01 -13.46
CA VAL A 284 -4.59 -2.39 -12.24
C VAL A 284 -4.74 -3.43 -11.13
N ALA A 285 -5.45 -4.52 -11.41
CA ALA A 285 -5.70 -5.57 -10.42
C ALA A 285 -4.44 -6.27 -9.93
N SER A 286 -3.40 -6.34 -10.76
CA SER A 286 -2.10 -6.90 -10.40
C SER A 286 -1.21 -5.92 -9.65
N GLY A 287 -1.30 -4.63 -9.99
CA GLY A 287 -0.50 -3.54 -9.41
C GLY A 287 -0.96 -3.18 -8.01
N SER A 288 -2.27 -3.07 -7.77
CA SER A 288 -2.82 -2.81 -6.43
C SER A 288 -2.45 -3.90 -5.43
N ASN A 289 -2.53 -5.16 -5.85
CA ASN A 289 -2.09 -6.31 -5.07
C ASN A 289 -0.59 -6.24 -4.72
N GLY A 290 0.22 -5.42 -5.40
CA GLY A 290 1.64 -5.27 -5.12
C GLY A 290 1.90 -4.74 -3.72
N GLN A 291 0.98 -3.93 -3.18
CA GLN A 291 1.02 -3.44 -1.80
C GLN A 291 0.78 -4.55 -0.76
N LEU A 292 0.25 -5.70 -1.16
CA LEU A 292 0.04 -6.86 -0.28
C LEU A 292 1.30 -7.71 -0.13
N MET A 293 2.26 -7.61 -1.05
CA MET A 293 3.33 -8.59 -1.17
C MET A 293 4.50 -8.31 -0.19
N PRO A 294 4.85 -9.26 0.70
CA PRO A 294 6.08 -9.23 1.49
C PRO A 294 7.34 -9.18 0.62
N PRO A 295 8.45 -8.58 1.07
CA PRO A 295 8.75 -8.14 2.44
C PRO A 295 8.62 -6.63 2.68
N VAL A 296 8.07 -5.86 1.74
CA VAL A 296 7.94 -4.39 1.89
C VAL A 296 6.50 -3.97 2.19
N MET A 297 5.50 -4.51 1.48
CA MET A 297 4.05 -4.33 1.74
C MET A 297 3.55 -2.88 1.92
N GLY A 298 4.27 -1.88 1.39
CA GLY A 298 3.97 -0.46 1.56
C GLY A 298 4.17 0.07 2.99
N ALA A 299 4.14 1.40 3.15
CA ALA A 299 4.40 2.06 4.43
C ALA A 299 3.35 1.74 5.52
N ALA A 300 2.12 1.39 5.14
CA ALA A 300 1.05 1.11 6.09
C ALA A 300 1.26 -0.18 6.90
N ALA A 301 1.91 -1.21 6.32
CA ALA A 301 2.20 -2.47 7.01
C ALA A 301 3.13 -2.25 8.22
N PHE A 302 4.09 -1.34 8.08
CA PHE A 302 4.98 -0.94 9.17
C PHE A 302 4.22 -0.28 10.32
N ILE A 303 3.27 0.60 10.01
CA ILE A 303 2.43 1.26 11.02
C ILE A 303 1.51 0.23 11.68
N MET A 304 0.99 -0.71 10.90
CA MET A 304 0.18 -1.82 11.39
C MET A 304 0.91 -2.68 12.41
N ALA A 305 2.15 -3.07 12.12
CA ALA A 305 2.97 -3.85 13.05
C ALA A 305 3.12 -3.11 14.39
N ASN A 306 3.31 -1.79 14.35
CA ASN A 306 3.42 -0.96 15.55
C ASN A 306 2.09 -0.85 16.31
N TYR A 307 0.95 -0.67 15.63
CA TYR A 307 -0.36 -0.64 16.28
C TYR A 307 -0.74 -1.98 16.93
N LEU A 308 -0.38 -3.08 16.28
CA LEU A 308 -0.60 -4.43 16.80
C LEU A 308 0.40 -4.82 17.90
N ASN A 309 1.45 -4.03 18.10
CA ASN A 309 2.58 -4.31 18.97
C ASN A 309 3.21 -5.69 18.69
N ILE A 310 3.43 -6.00 17.41
CA ILE A 310 4.11 -7.22 16.96
C ILE A 310 5.33 -6.88 16.10
N PRO A 311 6.38 -7.72 16.10
CA PRO A 311 7.48 -7.57 15.16
C PRO A 311 7.00 -7.53 13.70
N TYR A 312 7.59 -6.66 12.88
CA TYR A 312 7.26 -6.57 11.45
C TYR A 312 7.45 -7.91 10.72
N SER A 313 8.49 -8.67 11.08
CA SER A 313 8.75 -10.01 10.53
C SER A 313 7.59 -10.98 10.76
N GLN A 314 6.90 -10.85 11.90
CA GLN A 314 5.73 -11.66 12.21
C GLN A 314 4.53 -11.24 11.37
N LEU A 315 4.30 -9.92 11.19
CA LEU A 315 3.23 -9.42 10.34
C LEU A 315 3.39 -9.88 8.87
N ILE A 316 4.59 -9.80 8.31
CA ILE A 316 4.80 -10.20 6.90
C ILE A 316 4.61 -11.71 6.69
N ILE A 317 4.89 -12.54 7.70
CA ILE A 317 4.59 -13.98 7.67
C ILE A 317 3.07 -14.18 7.61
N TYR A 318 2.31 -13.48 8.45
CA TYR A 318 0.85 -13.57 8.48
C TYR A 318 0.21 -13.08 7.17
N ALA A 319 0.81 -12.09 6.52
CA ALA A 319 0.32 -11.58 5.25
C ALA A 319 0.75 -12.39 4.02
N ALA A 320 1.76 -13.26 4.15
CA ALA A 320 2.31 -14.01 3.02
C ALA A 320 1.25 -14.90 2.35
N LEU A 321 0.56 -15.76 3.11
CA LEU A 321 -0.44 -16.68 2.57
C LEU A 321 -1.58 -15.92 1.85
N PRO A 322 -2.23 -14.91 2.46
CA PRO A 322 -3.22 -14.10 1.76
C PRO A 322 -2.71 -13.42 0.49
N ALA A 323 -1.49 -12.85 0.50
CA ALA A 323 -0.91 -12.22 -0.68
C ALA A 323 -0.71 -13.23 -1.83
N PHE A 324 -0.19 -14.43 -1.52
CA PHE A 324 -0.04 -15.50 -2.50
C PHE A 324 -1.40 -15.96 -3.05
N LEU A 325 -2.42 -16.11 -2.21
CA LEU A 325 -3.77 -16.47 -2.65
C LEU A 325 -4.36 -15.40 -3.58
N ALA A 326 -4.23 -14.12 -3.23
CA ALA A 326 -4.74 -13.01 -4.03
C ALA A 326 -4.13 -12.97 -5.46
N TYR A 327 -2.83 -13.26 -5.57
CA TYR A 327 -2.13 -13.36 -6.86
C TYR A 327 -2.38 -14.68 -7.59
N ALA A 328 -2.43 -15.82 -6.89
CA ALA A 328 -2.72 -17.11 -7.48
C ALA A 328 -4.12 -17.11 -8.11
N THR A 329 -5.13 -16.58 -7.41
CA THR A 329 -6.47 -16.43 -7.98
C THR A 329 -6.48 -15.44 -9.14
N LEU A 330 -5.71 -14.34 -9.09
CA LEU A 330 -5.57 -13.44 -10.25
C LEU A 330 -4.98 -14.16 -11.47
N PHE A 331 -3.99 -15.02 -11.25
CA PHE A 331 -3.38 -15.82 -12.29
C PHE A 331 -4.41 -16.74 -12.98
N VAL A 332 -5.33 -17.32 -12.20
CA VAL A 332 -6.47 -18.07 -12.74
C VAL A 332 -7.42 -17.14 -13.50
N VAL A 333 -7.77 -15.99 -12.94
CA VAL A 333 -8.64 -14.99 -13.60
C VAL A 333 -8.13 -14.61 -14.98
N VAL A 334 -6.85 -14.24 -15.11
CA VAL A 334 -6.27 -13.89 -16.42
C VAL A 334 -6.21 -15.08 -17.38
N HIS A 335 -6.08 -16.30 -16.84
CA HIS A 335 -6.18 -17.51 -17.63
C HIS A 335 -7.60 -17.73 -18.17
N LEU A 336 -8.62 -17.59 -17.32
CA LEU A 336 -10.03 -17.70 -17.70
C LEU A 336 -10.41 -16.64 -18.73
N GLU A 337 -9.91 -15.41 -18.59
CA GLU A 337 -10.11 -14.36 -19.58
C GLU A 337 -9.47 -14.72 -20.94
N ALA A 338 -8.26 -15.28 -20.94
CA ALA A 338 -7.61 -15.80 -22.15
C ALA A 338 -8.39 -16.97 -22.79
N LEU A 339 -9.03 -17.81 -21.97
CA LEU A 339 -9.90 -18.89 -22.42
C LEU A 339 -11.13 -18.32 -23.14
N ARG A 340 -11.80 -17.37 -22.49
CA ARG A 340 -12.98 -16.67 -23.01
C ARG A 340 -12.70 -15.95 -24.33
N LEU A 341 -11.53 -15.34 -24.47
CA LEU A 341 -11.13 -14.59 -25.66
C LEU A 341 -10.49 -15.45 -26.77
N GLY A 342 -10.32 -16.76 -26.57
CA GLY A 342 -9.73 -17.61 -27.61
C GLY A 342 -8.22 -17.42 -27.84
N LEU A 343 -7.51 -16.73 -26.94
CA LEU A 343 -6.13 -16.29 -27.17
C LEU A 343 -5.13 -17.45 -27.17
N LYS A 344 -4.00 -17.29 -27.87
CA LYS A 344 -2.88 -18.24 -27.90
C LYS A 344 -1.65 -17.63 -27.21
N GLY A 345 -0.67 -18.47 -26.91
CA GLY A 345 0.62 -18.02 -26.37
C GLY A 345 1.52 -17.41 -27.45
N VAL A 346 2.54 -16.68 -27.02
CA VAL A 346 3.54 -16.06 -27.91
C VAL A 346 4.56 -17.12 -28.33
N PRO A 347 4.99 -17.16 -29.62
CA PRO A 347 6.07 -18.05 -30.06
C PRO A 347 7.35 -17.85 -29.23
N ARG A 348 8.06 -18.95 -28.90
CA ARG A 348 9.29 -18.90 -28.09
C ARG A 348 10.38 -18.03 -28.71
N SER A 349 10.41 -17.90 -30.03
CA SER A 349 11.34 -17.08 -30.80
C SER A 349 11.18 -15.58 -30.59
N GLU A 350 9.99 -15.12 -30.19
CA GLU A 350 9.71 -13.71 -29.92
C GLU A 350 9.95 -13.33 -28.44
N LEU A 351 10.25 -14.32 -27.59
CA LEU A 351 10.49 -14.12 -26.17
C LEU A 351 11.98 -14.00 -25.88
N PRO A 352 12.37 -13.18 -24.88
CA PRO A 352 13.77 -13.08 -24.51
C PRO A 352 14.26 -14.41 -23.93
N PRO A 353 15.48 -14.86 -24.26
CA PRO A 353 15.98 -16.17 -23.84
C PRO A 353 16.31 -16.17 -22.34
N LEU A 354 15.77 -17.15 -21.61
CA LEU A 354 15.90 -17.24 -20.15
C LEU A 354 17.35 -17.35 -19.66
N GLY A 355 18.17 -18.18 -20.32
CA GLY A 355 19.55 -18.44 -19.89
C GLY A 355 20.42 -17.19 -19.80
N PRO A 356 20.51 -16.36 -20.87
CA PRO A 356 21.23 -15.09 -20.83
C PRO A 356 20.69 -14.10 -19.78
N ILE A 357 19.37 -14.03 -19.60
CA ILE A 357 18.75 -13.16 -18.58
C ILE A 357 19.23 -13.58 -17.18
N LEU A 358 19.09 -14.86 -16.83
CA LEU A 358 19.49 -15.37 -15.51
C LEU A 358 20.99 -15.17 -15.25
N ARG A 359 21.85 -15.50 -16.22
CA ARG A 359 23.32 -15.32 -16.07
C ARG A 359 23.74 -13.86 -15.90
N SER A 360 22.99 -12.93 -16.49
CA SER A 360 23.33 -11.50 -16.45
C SER A 360 22.69 -10.75 -15.29
N GLY A 361 21.73 -11.34 -14.57
CA GLY A 361 20.94 -10.64 -13.56
C GLY A 361 20.65 -11.41 -12.26
N PHE A 362 21.20 -12.60 -12.05
CA PHE A 362 20.99 -13.36 -10.80
C PHE A 362 21.34 -12.56 -9.54
N HIS A 363 22.35 -11.68 -9.61
CA HIS A 363 22.75 -10.81 -8.50
C HIS A 363 21.68 -9.80 -8.08
N TYR A 364 20.69 -9.49 -8.92
CA TYR A 364 19.56 -8.63 -8.56
C TYR A 364 18.59 -9.28 -7.56
N ILE A 365 18.61 -10.62 -7.44
CA ILE A 365 17.79 -11.35 -6.48
C ILE A 365 18.42 -11.32 -5.08
N LEU A 366 19.75 -11.16 -4.99
CA LEU A 366 20.50 -11.22 -3.73
C LEU A 366 20.00 -10.23 -2.66
N PRO A 367 19.73 -8.94 -2.98
CA PRO A 367 19.17 -8.02 -1.98
C PRO A 367 17.83 -8.46 -1.42
N LEU A 368 16.92 -8.94 -2.28
CA LEU A 368 15.60 -9.41 -1.85
C LEU A 368 15.71 -10.69 -1.01
N ALA A 369 16.54 -11.64 -1.45
CA ALA A 369 16.80 -12.88 -0.72
C ALA A 369 17.44 -12.60 0.65
N TYR A 370 18.40 -11.69 0.71
CA TYR A 370 19.01 -11.26 1.97
C TYR A 370 18.00 -10.58 2.89
N LEU A 371 17.15 -9.69 2.36
CA LEU A 371 16.12 -9.02 3.14
C LEU A 371 15.12 -10.01 3.76
N ILE A 372 14.65 -10.98 2.97
CA ILE A 372 13.75 -12.04 3.45
C ILE A 372 14.46 -12.91 4.49
N TYR A 373 15.71 -13.32 4.23
CA TYR A 373 16.51 -14.08 5.19
C TYR A 373 16.68 -13.32 6.52
N ALA A 374 17.04 -12.04 6.44
CA ALA A 374 17.25 -11.17 7.58
C ALA A 374 15.98 -11.05 8.45
N LEU A 375 14.84 -10.80 7.82
CA LEU A 375 13.56 -10.60 8.52
C LEU A 375 12.98 -11.91 9.08
N VAL A 376 12.93 -12.96 8.26
CA VAL A 376 12.16 -14.18 8.57
C VAL A 376 13.02 -15.23 9.28
N ILE A 377 14.25 -15.45 8.82
CA ILE A 377 15.11 -16.52 9.30
C ILE A 377 16.01 -16.00 10.44
N ALA A 378 16.77 -14.95 10.19
CA ALA A 378 17.67 -14.35 11.18
C ALA A 378 16.94 -13.51 12.23
N LYS A 379 15.67 -13.13 11.96
CA LYS A 379 14.79 -12.36 12.85
C LYS A 379 15.45 -11.08 13.41
N ILE A 380 16.29 -10.43 12.60
CA ILE A 380 16.87 -9.13 12.96
C ILE A 380 15.81 -8.02 12.81
N SER A 381 16.00 -6.90 13.51
CA SER A 381 15.04 -5.79 13.45
C SER A 381 14.89 -5.28 12.01
N ALA A 382 13.69 -4.81 11.65
CA ALA A 382 13.38 -4.36 10.29
C ALA A 382 14.31 -3.22 9.84
N GLU A 383 14.66 -2.33 10.77
CA GLU A 383 15.64 -1.25 10.57
C GLU A 383 17.00 -1.78 10.13
N ARG A 384 17.57 -2.73 10.89
CA ARG A 384 18.88 -3.33 10.59
C ARG A 384 18.84 -4.16 9.31
N ALA A 385 17.74 -4.89 9.07
CA ALA A 385 17.55 -5.66 7.84
C ALA A 385 17.57 -4.74 6.61
N ALA A 386 16.82 -3.64 6.64
CA ALA A 386 16.79 -2.67 5.56
C ALA A 386 18.17 -2.01 5.36
N LEU A 387 18.81 -1.57 6.45
CA LEU A 387 20.13 -0.92 6.38
C LEU A 387 21.22 -1.82 5.78
N ASN A 388 21.31 -3.07 6.25
CA ASN A 388 22.27 -4.03 5.72
C ASN A 388 21.98 -4.36 4.25
N THR A 389 20.70 -4.41 3.87
CA THR A 389 20.30 -4.64 2.47
C THR A 389 20.65 -3.45 1.59
N VAL A 390 20.46 -2.22 2.07
CA VAL A 390 20.89 -0.99 1.41
C VAL A 390 22.41 -1.01 1.17
N ALA A 391 23.19 -1.36 2.20
CA ALA A 391 24.64 -1.50 2.07
C ALA A 391 25.03 -2.56 1.01
N LEU A 392 24.35 -3.72 1.01
CA LEU A 392 24.54 -4.76 0.00
C LEU A 392 24.23 -4.26 -1.41
N ILE A 393 23.14 -3.50 -1.61
CA ILE A 393 22.79 -2.93 -2.92
C ILE A 393 23.89 -1.96 -3.38
N VAL A 394 24.39 -1.09 -2.51
CA VAL A 394 25.47 -0.16 -2.84
C VAL A 394 26.72 -0.95 -3.28
N VAL A 395 27.13 -1.97 -2.53
CA VAL A 395 28.27 -2.84 -2.90
C VAL A 395 28.05 -3.50 -4.27
N LEU A 396 26.86 -4.06 -4.50
CA LEU A 396 26.52 -4.69 -5.79
C LEU A 396 26.51 -3.68 -6.94
N MET A 397 26.04 -2.46 -6.72
CA MET A 397 26.02 -1.39 -7.71
C MET A 397 27.45 -0.99 -8.12
N PHE A 398 28.35 -0.85 -7.15
CA PHE A 398 29.77 -0.58 -7.40
C PHE A 398 30.45 -1.74 -8.13
N ALA A 399 30.23 -2.98 -7.69
CA ALA A 399 30.78 -4.17 -8.34
C ALA A 399 30.28 -4.31 -9.80
N GLN A 400 28.98 -4.13 -10.03
CA GLN A 400 28.35 -4.22 -11.35
C GLN A 400 28.92 -3.19 -12.33
N GLU A 401 28.94 -1.91 -11.95
CA GLU A 401 29.39 -0.85 -12.87
C GLU A 401 30.90 -0.86 -13.07
N LEU A 402 31.68 -1.26 -12.06
CA LEU A 402 33.11 -1.52 -12.22
C LEU A 402 33.35 -2.61 -13.27
N PHE A 403 32.67 -3.75 -13.13
CA PHE A 403 32.82 -4.87 -14.05
C PHE A 403 32.37 -4.54 -15.48
N ARG A 404 31.25 -3.80 -15.62
CA ARG A 404 30.77 -3.31 -16.93
C ARG A 404 31.78 -2.34 -17.57
N SER A 405 32.38 -1.45 -16.77
CA SER A 405 33.36 -0.49 -17.28
C SER A 405 34.65 -1.16 -17.73
N LEU A 406 35.14 -2.16 -16.98
CA LEU A 406 36.32 -2.94 -17.34
C LEU A 406 36.08 -3.75 -18.63
N ARG A 407 34.94 -4.44 -18.74
CA ARG A 407 34.58 -5.16 -19.98
C ARG A 407 34.42 -4.25 -21.19
N ALA A 408 33.97 -3.02 -20.98
CA ALA A 408 33.81 -2.02 -22.04
C ALA A 408 35.10 -1.26 -22.37
N GLY A 409 36.23 -1.58 -21.73
CA GLY A 409 37.52 -0.92 -21.96
C GLY A 409 37.60 0.54 -21.47
N LYS A 410 36.66 1.00 -20.63
CA LYS A 410 36.56 2.41 -20.17
C LYS A 410 37.36 2.70 -18.89
N GLY A 411 38.05 1.70 -18.35
CA GLY A 411 38.84 1.79 -17.10
C GLY A 411 37.99 1.74 -15.82
N PRO A 412 38.61 1.49 -14.65
CA PRO A 412 37.89 1.31 -13.38
C PRO A 412 37.26 2.61 -12.85
N LEU A 413 37.93 3.76 -13.05
CA LEU A 413 37.48 5.06 -12.56
C LEU A 413 36.13 5.47 -13.13
N ALA A 414 35.89 5.20 -14.42
CA ALA A 414 34.61 5.49 -15.07
C ALA A 414 33.46 4.67 -14.47
N GLY A 415 33.71 3.41 -14.12
CA GLY A 415 32.75 2.53 -13.46
C GLY A 415 32.41 2.99 -12.04
N LEU A 416 33.43 3.28 -11.23
CA LEU A 416 33.25 3.80 -9.86
C LEU A 416 32.50 5.13 -9.86
N ARG A 417 32.84 6.04 -10.78
CA ARG A 417 32.14 7.33 -10.93
C ARG A 417 30.67 7.11 -11.28
N LYS A 418 30.35 6.18 -12.20
CA LYS A 418 28.97 5.88 -12.57
C LYS A 418 28.19 5.24 -11.42
N ALA A 419 28.80 4.31 -10.67
CA ALA A 419 28.19 3.71 -9.49
C ALA A 419 27.87 4.76 -8.41
N PHE A 420 28.80 5.68 -8.16
CA PHE A 420 28.58 6.78 -7.22
C PHE A 420 27.41 7.68 -7.66
N LEU A 421 27.37 8.06 -8.94
CA LEU A 421 26.27 8.87 -9.48
C LEU A 421 24.91 8.16 -9.37
N LEU A 422 24.85 6.85 -9.65
CA LEU A 422 23.62 6.05 -9.49
C LEU A 422 23.19 5.92 -8.02
N THR A 423 24.15 5.78 -7.10
CA THR A 423 23.87 5.71 -5.66
C THR A 423 23.27 7.02 -5.15
N ILE A 424 23.89 8.13 -5.54
CA ILE A 424 23.45 9.48 -5.17
C ILE A 424 22.10 9.85 -5.79
N ASP A 425 21.85 9.44 -7.04
CA ASP A 425 20.54 9.53 -7.68
C ASP A 425 19.50 8.70 -6.90
N GLY A 426 19.85 7.47 -6.49
CA GLY A 426 19.01 6.66 -5.61
C GLY A 426 18.66 7.35 -4.28
N PHE A 427 19.63 8.05 -3.67
CA PHE A 427 19.40 8.82 -2.44
C PHE A 427 18.44 9.98 -2.67
N GLU A 428 18.63 10.75 -3.75
CA GLU A 428 17.71 11.83 -4.12
C GLU A 428 16.28 11.30 -4.35
N ASN A 429 16.13 10.19 -5.07
CA ASN A 429 14.82 9.58 -5.34
C ASN A 429 14.16 9.07 -4.05
N ALA A 430 14.92 8.49 -3.12
CA ALA A 430 14.42 8.09 -1.83
C ALA A 430 13.89 9.27 -1.01
N GLY A 431 14.68 10.37 -0.94
CA GLY A 431 14.26 11.58 -0.24
C GLY A 431 13.00 12.22 -0.85
N ARG A 432 12.88 12.25 -2.18
CA ARG A 432 11.68 12.74 -2.88
C ARG A 432 10.47 11.82 -2.66
N GLY A 433 10.64 10.50 -2.82
CA GLY A 433 9.60 9.50 -2.62
C GLY A 433 9.06 9.45 -1.20
N MET A 434 9.87 9.84 -0.22
CA MET A 434 9.48 9.87 1.18
C MET A 434 8.52 11.01 1.54
N VAL A 435 8.53 12.12 0.79
CA VAL A 435 7.79 13.35 1.14
C VAL A 435 6.31 13.05 1.37
N GLY A 436 5.68 12.31 0.46
CA GLY A 436 4.26 11.93 0.58
C GLY A 436 3.95 11.12 1.83
N ILE A 437 4.79 10.12 2.14
CA ILE A 437 4.60 9.25 3.31
C ILE A 437 4.78 10.04 4.61
N ALA A 438 5.81 10.89 4.70
CA ALA A 438 6.09 11.68 5.90
C ALA A 438 4.97 12.71 6.18
N LEU A 439 4.48 13.40 5.15
CA LEU A 439 3.36 14.34 5.32
C LEU A 439 2.04 13.62 5.61
N ALA A 440 1.80 12.47 4.99
CA ALA A 440 0.61 11.66 5.24
C ALA A 440 0.56 11.19 6.69
N THR A 441 1.68 10.68 7.21
CA THR A 441 1.78 10.21 8.59
C THR A 441 1.65 11.35 9.60
N ALA A 442 2.32 12.49 9.37
CA ALA A 442 2.18 13.68 10.20
C ALA A 442 0.73 14.23 10.24
N SER A 443 0.10 14.35 9.06
CA SER A 443 -1.28 14.84 8.95
C SER A 443 -2.27 13.85 9.56
N ALA A 444 -2.02 12.54 9.44
CA ALA A 444 -2.85 11.52 10.07
C ALA A 444 -2.66 11.51 11.59
N GLY A 445 -1.49 11.89 12.09
CA GLY A 445 -1.26 12.15 13.51
C GLY A 445 -2.20 13.21 14.09
N ILE A 446 -2.57 14.23 13.32
CA ILE A 446 -3.61 15.19 13.74
C ILE A 446 -4.94 14.48 13.96
N ILE A 447 -5.34 13.62 13.02
CA ILE A 447 -6.61 12.89 13.08
C ILE A 447 -6.61 11.94 14.28
N VAL A 448 -5.55 11.15 14.44
CA VAL A 448 -5.38 10.23 15.58
C VAL A 448 -5.44 11.00 16.89
N GLY A 449 -4.70 12.11 17.01
CA GLY A 449 -4.67 12.92 18.24
C GLY A 449 -6.02 13.50 18.61
N VAL A 450 -6.81 13.97 17.64
CA VAL A 450 -8.19 14.40 17.90
C VAL A 450 -9.04 13.20 18.32
N VAL A 451 -9.03 12.10 17.57
CA VAL A 451 -9.86 10.91 17.87
C VAL A 451 -9.62 10.39 19.28
N THR A 452 -8.36 10.30 19.69
CA THR A 452 -7.95 9.83 21.01
C THR A 452 -8.44 10.79 22.10
N THR A 453 -8.29 12.10 21.91
CA THR A 453 -8.63 13.10 22.96
C THR A 453 -10.11 13.43 23.07
N THR A 454 -10.86 13.32 21.98
CA THR A 454 -12.30 13.55 22.00
C THR A 454 -13.11 12.30 22.32
N GLY A 455 -12.48 11.12 22.39
CA GLY A 455 -13.18 9.84 22.58
C GLY A 455 -14.06 9.42 21.38
N LEU A 456 -13.84 10.00 20.20
CA LEU A 456 -14.72 9.81 19.03
C LEU A 456 -14.82 8.34 18.62
N GLY A 457 -13.71 7.58 18.70
CA GLY A 457 -13.70 6.16 18.34
C GLY A 457 -14.69 5.32 19.15
N GLN A 458 -14.86 5.61 20.45
CA GLN A 458 -15.85 4.92 21.28
C GLN A 458 -17.28 5.35 20.93
N GLY A 459 -17.51 6.64 20.67
CA GLY A 459 -18.82 7.16 20.27
C GLY A 459 -19.31 6.56 18.95
N LEU A 460 -18.45 6.49 17.94
CA LEU A 460 -18.77 5.86 16.66
C LEU A 460 -19.08 4.36 16.80
N ALA A 461 -18.40 3.67 17.72
CA ALA A 461 -18.66 2.26 17.97
C ALA A 461 -20.09 2.02 18.46
N GLN A 462 -20.58 2.90 19.34
CA GLN A 462 -21.95 2.81 19.87
C GLN A 462 -23.00 3.07 18.78
N VAL A 463 -22.77 4.07 17.93
CA VAL A 463 -23.68 4.38 16.81
C VAL A 463 -23.73 3.22 15.81
N VAL A 464 -22.58 2.67 15.43
CA VAL A 464 -22.52 1.53 14.51
C VAL A 464 -23.14 0.27 15.14
N GLN A 465 -22.93 0.04 16.44
CA GLN A 465 -23.57 -1.05 17.17
C GLN A 465 -25.10 -0.93 17.13
N PHE A 466 -25.63 0.28 17.34
CA PHE A 466 -27.07 0.55 17.25
C PHE A 466 -27.62 0.29 15.84
N LEU A 467 -26.95 0.81 14.80
CA LEU A 467 -27.38 0.65 13.41
C LEU A 467 -27.28 -0.80 12.91
N SER A 468 -26.27 -1.54 13.36
CA SER A 468 -26.03 -2.93 12.94
C SER A 468 -26.83 -3.95 13.75
N GLY A 469 -27.45 -3.54 14.86
CA GLY A 469 -28.08 -4.46 15.82
C GLY A 469 -27.10 -5.48 16.42
N GLY A 470 -25.80 -5.15 16.44
CA GLY A 470 -24.72 -6.06 16.86
C GLY A 470 -24.32 -7.10 15.81
N ASN A 471 -24.84 -7.05 14.59
CA ASN A 471 -24.45 -8.00 13.53
C ASN A 471 -23.08 -7.64 12.93
N ILE A 472 -22.07 -8.46 13.20
CA ILE A 472 -20.70 -8.24 12.72
C ILE A 472 -20.58 -8.16 11.19
N ILE A 473 -21.38 -8.90 10.43
CA ILE A 473 -21.34 -8.83 8.96
C ILE A 473 -21.77 -7.44 8.48
N LEU A 474 -22.82 -6.86 9.08
CA LEU A 474 -23.26 -5.50 8.76
C LEU A 474 -22.19 -4.48 9.15
N VAL A 475 -21.54 -4.64 10.30
CA VAL A 475 -20.42 -3.78 10.73
C VAL A 475 -19.28 -3.82 9.71
N LEU A 476 -18.89 -5.02 9.24
CA LEU A 476 -17.84 -5.16 8.23
C LEU A 476 -18.24 -4.58 6.87
N ILE A 477 -19.51 -4.66 6.47
CA ILE A 477 -20.01 -4.00 5.26
C ILE A 477 -19.92 -2.47 5.41
N LEU A 478 -20.36 -1.92 6.54
CA LEU A 478 -20.25 -0.49 6.83
C LEU A 478 -18.79 -0.03 6.89
N ALA A 479 -17.91 -0.82 7.51
CA ALA A 479 -16.47 -0.59 7.55
C ALA A 479 -15.86 -0.57 6.15
N HIS A 480 -16.21 -1.54 5.30
CA HIS A 480 -15.79 -1.61 3.90
C HIS A 480 -16.25 -0.38 3.11
N LEU A 481 -17.55 -0.03 3.16
CA LEU A 481 -18.08 1.14 2.46
C LEU A 481 -17.40 2.43 2.94
N THR A 482 -17.21 2.58 4.25
CA THR A 482 -16.50 3.73 4.84
C THR A 482 -15.05 3.77 4.37
N SER A 483 -14.36 2.63 4.29
CA SER A 483 -12.98 2.54 3.80
C SER A 483 -12.83 2.96 2.34
N LEU A 484 -13.80 2.61 1.50
CA LEU A 484 -13.79 3.03 0.10
C LEU A 484 -14.09 4.52 -0.01
N LEU A 485 -15.09 5.03 0.74
CA LEU A 485 -15.46 6.44 0.71
C LEU A 485 -14.38 7.38 1.26
N LEU A 486 -13.79 7.05 2.42
CA LEU A 486 -12.70 7.82 3.01
C LEU A 486 -11.39 7.62 2.23
N GLY A 487 -11.19 6.42 1.67
CA GLY A 487 -10.02 6.11 0.87
C GLY A 487 -9.94 6.82 -0.47
N MET A 488 -11.09 7.23 -1.03
CA MET A 488 -11.15 7.97 -2.28
C MET A 488 -10.38 9.30 -2.17
N GLY A 489 -9.16 9.30 -2.71
CA GLY A 489 -8.30 10.49 -2.77
C GLY A 489 -7.31 10.61 -1.61
N LEU A 490 -7.17 9.56 -0.79
CA LEU A 490 -6.08 9.41 0.17
C LEU A 490 -5.08 8.36 -0.33
N PRO A 491 -3.77 8.55 -0.16
CA PRO A 491 -2.81 7.46 -0.31
C PRO A 491 -3.16 6.29 0.62
N THR A 492 -2.94 5.05 0.19
CA THR A 492 -3.21 3.83 0.98
C THR A 492 -2.73 3.93 2.44
N THR A 493 -1.54 4.49 2.67
CA THR A 493 -0.99 4.66 4.03
C THR A 493 -1.81 5.63 4.88
N ALA A 494 -2.22 6.78 4.32
CA ALA A 494 -3.06 7.75 5.01
C ALA A 494 -4.43 7.15 5.31
N ASN A 495 -5.03 6.48 4.32
CA ASN A 495 -6.31 5.81 4.47
C ASN A 495 -6.26 4.77 5.60
N TYR A 496 -5.24 3.91 5.60
CA TYR A 496 -5.05 2.93 6.66
C TYR A 496 -4.97 3.57 8.06
N ILE A 497 -4.22 4.65 8.25
CA ILE A 497 -4.09 5.29 9.57
C ILE A 497 -5.45 5.81 10.04
N VAL A 498 -6.19 6.48 9.16
CA VAL A 498 -7.54 6.99 9.46
C VAL A 498 -8.47 5.83 9.84
N MET A 499 -8.52 4.78 9.01
CA MET A 499 -9.36 3.61 9.24
C MET A 499 -8.96 2.81 10.50
N ALA A 500 -7.67 2.69 10.78
CA ALA A 500 -7.16 2.03 11.97
C ALA A 500 -7.51 2.80 13.26
N SER A 501 -7.58 4.14 13.19
CA SER A 501 -7.98 4.96 14.35
C SER A 501 -9.50 5.01 14.56
N LEU A 502 -10.29 4.98 13.48
CA LEU A 502 -11.74 5.18 13.54
C LEU A 502 -12.53 3.87 13.52
N VAL A 503 -12.15 2.93 12.65
CA VAL A 503 -13.00 1.78 12.31
C VAL A 503 -12.54 0.50 12.99
N VAL A 504 -11.23 0.30 13.16
CA VAL A 504 -10.74 -0.90 13.86
C VAL A 504 -11.27 -0.99 15.31
N PRO A 505 -11.26 0.08 16.13
CA PRO A 505 -11.85 0.04 17.46
C PRO A 505 -13.34 -0.32 17.44
N VAL A 506 -14.08 0.17 16.44
CA VAL A 506 -15.50 -0.14 16.25
C VAL A 506 -15.71 -1.63 15.96
N VAL A 507 -14.96 -2.18 15.00
CA VAL A 507 -15.04 -3.60 14.64
C VAL A 507 -14.68 -4.47 15.85
N LEU A 508 -13.61 -4.16 16.57
CA LEU A 508 -13.15 -4.96 17.70
C LEU A 508 -14.09 -4.87 18.92
N ASN A 509 -14.67 -3.72 19.21
CA ASN A 509 -15.64 -3.59 20.30
C ASN A 509 -16.87 -4.51 20.12
N ILE A 510 -17.21 -4.84 18.88
CA ILE A 510 -18.36 -5.68 18.54
C ILE A 510 -17.93 -7.14 18.39
N ALA A 511 -16.79 -7.39 17.74
CA ALA A 511 -16.32 -8.73 17.40
C ALA A 511 -15.56 -9.43 18.54
N ASP A 512 -14.86 -8.68 19.39
CA ASP A 512 -14.15 -9.17 20.58
C ASP A 512 -14.25 -8.12 21.71
N PRO A 513 -15.42 -8.03 22.38
CA PRO A 513 -15.63 -7.06 23.46
C PRO A 513 -14.64 -7.21 24.63
N ALA A 514 -14.03 -8.40 24.80
CA ALA A 514 -13.02 -8.66 25.82
C ALA A 514 -11.61 -8.21 25.42
N ALA A 515 -11.39 -7.83 24.15
CA ALA A 515 -10.12 -7.43 23.57
C ALA A 515 -8.96 -8.42 23.83
N THR A 516 -9.26 -9.72 23.91
CA THR A 516 -8.29 -10.78 24.24
C THR A 516 -7.74 -11.49 23.01
N ASN A 517 -8.43 -11.43 21.87
CA ASN A 517 -8.10 -12.22 20.70
C ASN A 517 -7.14 -11.47 19.76
N GLN A 518 -5.84 -11.71 19.94
CA GLN A 518 -4.80 -11.11 19.09
C GLN A 518 -4.98 -11.46 17.60
N ALA A 519 -5.43 -12.68 17.28
CA ALA A 519 -5.64 -13.10 15.90
C ALA A 519 -6.73 -12.25 15.22
N LEU A 520 -7.80 -11.92 15.95
CA LEU A 520 -8.87 -11.05 15.45
C LEU A 520 -8.40 -9.60 15.31
N LYS A 521 -7.56 -9.10 16.22
CA LYS A 521 -6.94 -7.75 16.08
C LYS A 521 -6.14 -7.65 14.79
N ILE A 522 -5.29 -8.63 14.51
CA ILE A 522 -4.51 -8.71 13.26
C ILE A 522 -5.47 -8.73 12.06
N ALA A 523 -6.52 -9.56 12.12
CA ALA A 523 -7.50 -9.66 11.05
C ALA A 523 -8.26 -8.34 10.81
N ALA A 524 -8.66 -7.62 11.86
CA ALA A 524 -9.34 -6.32 11.72
C ALA A 524 -8.44 -5.26 11.07
N HIS A 525 -7.16 -5.19 11.47
CA HIS A 525 -6.20 -4.27 10.84
C HIS A 525 -5.89 -4.66 9.38
N MET A 526 -5.72 -5.96 9.09
CA MET A 526 -5.55 -6.45 7.72
C MET A 526 -6.80 -6.18 6.87
N PHE A 527 -7.99 -6.31 7.45
CA PHE A 527 -9.25 -6.03 6.76
C PHE A 527 -9.31 -4.58 6.27
N VAL A 528 -9.10 -3.61 7.16
CA VAL A 528 -9.10 -2.19 6.76
C VAL A 528 -7.95 -1.84 5.81
N PHE A 529 -6.81 -2.52 5.92
CA PHE A 529 -5.69 -2.34 5.00
C PHE A 529 -6.00 -2.82 3.57
N TYR A 530 -6.69 -3.97 3.44
CA TYR A 530 -7.11 -4.52 2.15
C TYR A 530 -8.08 -3.59 1.42
N PHE A 531 -9.09 -3.07 2.13
CA PHE A 531 -9.99 -2.06 1.55
C PHE A 531 -9.30 -0.71 1.34
N GLY A 532 -8.28 -0.42 2.14
CA GLY A 532 -7.39 0.71 1.94
C GLY A 532 -6.72 0.70 0.57
N ILE A 533 -6.16 -0.47 0.21
CA ILE A 533 -5.53 -0.72 -1.10
C ILE A 533 -6.58 -0.69 -2.22
N MET A 534 -7.74 -1.30 -2.00
CA MET A 534 -8.80 -1.34 -3.01
C MET A 534 -9.35 0.05 -3.34
N ALA A 535 -9.27 1.01 -2.42
CA ALA A 535 -9.65 2.40 -2.72
C ALA A 535 -8.81 3.01 -3.87
N ASP A 536 -7.54 2.60 -4.03
CA ASP A 536 -6.65 3.07 -5.11
C ASP A 536 -7.05 2.56 -6.50
N SER A 537 -7.88 1.52 -6.58
CA SER A 537 -8.39 0.92 -7.82
C SER A 537 -9.88 1.18 -8.08
N THR A 538 -10.59 1.72 -7.10
CA THR A 538 -12.04 1.93 -7.15
C THR A 538 -12.40 3.28 -7.80
N PRO A 539 -13.18 3.31 -8.89
CA PRO A 539 -13.68 4.56 -9.47
C PRO A 539 -14.55 5.32 -8.44
N PRO A 540 -14.54 6.68 -8.43
CA PRO A 540 -14.04 7.60 -9.46
C PRO A 540 -12.56 7.99 -9.37
N VAL A 541 -11.82 7.63 -8.31
CA VAL A 541 -10.44 8.11 -8.12
C VAL A 541 -9.42 7.22 -8.83
N ALA A 542 -9.46 5.91 -8.56
CA ALA A 542 -8.70 4.85 -9.21
C ALA A 542 -7.38 5.28 -9.92
N LEU A 543 -6.39 5.81 -9.19
CA LEU A 543 -5.17 6.39 -9.78
C LEU A 543 -4.40 5.36 -10.63
N ALA A 544 -4.37 4.11 -10.17
CA ALA A 544 -3.81 3.00 -10.92
C ALA A 544 -4.54 2.80 -12.26
N ALA A 545 -5.87 2.88 -12.27
CA ALA A 545 -6.67 2.78 -13.50
C ALA A 545 -6.50 4.00 -14.42
N TYR A 546 -6.26 5.18 -13.86
CA TYR A 546 -5.92 6.36 -14.64
C TYR A 546 -4.60 6.16 -15.40
N ALA A 547 -3.55 5.70 -14.71
CA ALA A 547 -2.28 5.37 -15.35
C ALA A 547 -2.41 4.22 -16.36
N ALA A 548 -3.10 3.14 -16.01
CA ALA A 548 -3.29 1.99 -16.88
C ALA A 548 -4.07 2.33 -18.15
N SER A 549 -5.16 3.10 -18.04
CA SER A 549 -5.98 3.53 -19.19
C SER A 549 -5.21 4.45 -20.14
N ALA A 550 -4.34 5.32 -19.60
CA ALA A 550 -3.43 6.14 -20.41
C ALA A 550 -2.43 5.29 -21.21
N ILE A 551 -1.84 4.25 -20.59
CA ILE A 551 -0.94 3.32 -21.28
C ILE A 551 -1.71 2.45 -22.29
N ALA A 552 -2.89 1.98 -21.92
CA ALA A 552 -3.72 1.09 -22.71
C ALA A 552 -4.42 1.78 -23.89
N LYS A 553 -4.58 3.11 -23.84
CA LYS A 553 -5.44 3.88 -24.76
C LYS A 553 -6.89 3.41 -24.71
N SER A 554 -7.40 3.23 -23.50
CA SER A 554 -8.76 2.77 -23.24
C SER A 554 -9.53 3.81 -22.44
N ASP A 555 -10.85 3.65 -22.39
CA ASP A 555 -11.68 4.47 -21.51
C ASP A 555 -11.36 4.19 -20.03
N PHE A 556 -11.17 5.27 -19.25
CA PHE A 556 -10.84 5.20 -17.83
C PHE A 556 -11.92 4.46 -17.04
N TRP A 557 -13.21 4.76 -17.28
CA TRP A 557 -14.30 4.18 -16.51
C TRP A 557 -14.43 2.69 -16.76
N ARG A 558 -14.38 2.26 -18.02
CA ARG A 558 -14.43 0.83 -18.38
C ARG A 558 -13.24 0.07 -17.81
N THR A 559 -12.03 0.63 -17.93
CA THR A 559 -10.80 0.03 -17.39
C THR A 559 -10.86 -0.07 -15.87
N GLY A 560 -11.30 0.98 -15.18
CA GLY A 560 -11.43 1.03 -13.72
C GLY A 560 -12.51 0.09 -13.19
N ILE A 561 -13.71 0.08 -13.78
CA ILE A 561 -14.79 -0.84 -13.37
C ILE A 561 -14.37 -2.29 -13.56
N GLN A 562 -13.74 -2.62 -14.71
CA GLN A 562 -13.28 -3.97 -14.95
C GLN A 562 -12.13 -4.36 -14.00
N GLY A 563 -11.20 -3.45 -13.73
CA GLY A 563 -10.13 -3.66 -12.74
C GLY A 563 -10.70 -3.92 -11.34
N PHE A 564 -11.68 -3.12 -10.92
CA PHE A 564 -12.39 -3.30 -9.66
C PHE A 564 -13.09 -4.66 -9.57
N VAL A 565 -13.79 -5.09 -10.64
CA VAL A 565 -14.43 -6.41 -10.71
C VAL A 565 -13.40 -7.53 -10.56
N TYR A 566 -12.23 -7.42 -11.19
CA TYR A 566 -11.15 -8.38 -10.97
C TYR A 566 -10.74 -8.36 -9.50
N GLU A 567 -10.49 -7.19 -8.91
CA GLU A 567 -10.07 -7.04 -7.50
C GLU A 567 -11.09 -7.47 -6.44
N MET A 568 -12.39 -7.61 -6.77
CA MET A 568 -13.40 -8.09 -5.81
C MET A 568 -13.02 -9.41 -5.11
N ARG A 569 -12.22 -10.27 -5.77
CA ARG A 569 -11.68 -11.49 -5.15
C ARG A 569 -10.79 -11.18 -3.93
N THR A 570 -10.01 -10.10 -3.97
CA THR A 570 -9.12 -9.66 -2.90
C THR A 570 -9.94 -9.08 -1.75
N ALA A 571 -11.02 -8.34 -2.06
CA ALA A 571 -12.01 -7.93 -1.06
C ALA A 571 -12.66 -9.12 -0.37
N PHE A 572 -13.07 -10.13 -1.14
CA PHE A 572 -13.65 -11.36 -0.59
C PHE A 572 -12.67 -12.05 0.37
N LEU A 573 -11.39 -12.16 0.01
CA LEU A 573 -10.35 -12.70 0.88
C LEU A 573 -10.25 -11.98 2.23
N ALA A 574 -10.50 -10.66 2.28
CA ALA A 574 -10.52 -9.92 3.54
C ALA A 574 -11.61 -10.40 4.50
N TYR A 575 -12.81 -10.68 3.98
CA TYR A 575 -13.86 -11.32 4.77
C TYR A 575 -13.47 -12.73 5.19
N MET A 576 -12.85 -13.50 4.29
CA MET A 576 -12.44 -14.89 4.56
C MET A 576 -11.51 -14.95 5.78
N PHE A 577 -10.43 -14.16 5.80
CA PHE A 577 -9.48 -14.23 6.91
C PHE A 577 -10.00 -13.56 8.18
N PHE A 578 -10.98 -12.65 8.10
CA PHE A 578 -11.61 -12.07 9.28
C PHE A 578 -12.38 -13.13 10.06
N PHE A 579 -13.17 -13.95 9.37
CA PHE A 579 -13.91 -15.05 9.98
C PHE A 579 -13.05 -16.29 10.21
N ASN A 580 -11.97 -16.49 9.43
CA ASN A 580 -11.03 -17.59 9.59
C ASN A 580 -9.58 -17.08 9.70
N PRO A 581 -9.13 -16.66 10.90
CA PRO A 581 -7.76 -16.19 11.12
C PRO A 581 -6.67 -17.23 10.84
N ALA A 582 -7.00 -18.51 10.64
CA ALA A 582 -6.04 -19.52 10.19
C ALA A 582 -5.47 -19.21 8.80
N LEU A 583 -6.19 -18.43 7.98
CA LEU A 583 -5.68 -17.87 6.72
C LEU A 583 -4.54 -16.85 6.92
N LEU A 584 -4.42 -16.28 8.12
CA LEU A 584 -3.30 -15.44 8.56
C LEU A 584 -2.24 -16.26 9.32
N LEU A 585 -2.26 -17.59 9.16
CA LEU A 585 -1.38 -18.54 9.85
C LEU A 585 -1.46 -18.46 11.39
N GLN A 586 -2.59 -17.99 11.92
CA GLN A 586 -2.85 -17.94 13.36
C GLN A 586 -3.30 -19.32 13.86
N GLY A 587 -2.63 -19.86 14.87
CA GLY A 587 -2.96 -21.17 15.42
C GLY A 587 -2.67 -22.36 14.49
N VAL A 588 -1.90 -22.14 13.41
CA VAL A 588 -1.50 -23.18 12.46
C VAL A 588 -0.12 -23.70 12.84
N SER A 589 -0.03 -24.98 13.20
CA SER A 589 1.20 -25.60 13.72
C SER A 589 1.91 -26.52 12.73
N GLY A 590 1.31 -26.81 11.56
CA GLY A 590 1.89 -27.72 10.57
C GLY A 590 1.78 -27.21 9.12
N PHE A 591 2.81 -27.51 8.32
CA PHE A 591 2.82 -27.17 6.88
C PHE A 591 1.67 -27.84 6.12
N GLY A 592 1.29 -29.07 6.49
CA GLY A 592 0.15 -29.77 5.89
C GLY A 592 -1.17 -29.04 6.12
N GLN A 593 -1.42 -28.58 7.36
CA GLN A 593 -2.62 -27.79 7.70
C GLN A 593 -2.63 -26.45 6.96
N ALA A 594 -1.48 -25.77 6.86
CA ALA A 594 -1.37 -24.54 6.07
C ALA A 594 -1.70 -24.76 4.59
N LEU A 595 -1.23 -25.87 4.00
CA LEU A 595 -1.50 -26.23 2.61
C LEU A 595 -2.97 -26.59 2.38
N GLU A 596 -3.60 -27.27 3.32
CA GLU A 596 -5.02 -27.59 3.29
C GLU A 596 -5.89 -26.32 3.29
N ILE A 597 -5.65 -25.43 4.27
CA ILE A 597 -6.32 -24.13 4.38
C ILE A 597 -6.12 -23.31 3.10
N ALA A 598 -4.88 -23.26 2.58
CA ALA A 598 -4.55 -22.57 1.34
C ALA A 598 -5.29 -23.17 0.14
N GLY A 599 -5.39 -24.50 0.06
CA GLY A 599 -6.07 -25.21 -1.02
C GLY A 599 -7.55 -24.89 -1.07
N PHE A 600 -8.27 -25.02 0.05
CA PHE A 600 -9.70 -24.72 0.10
C PHE A 600 -9.98 -23.23 -0.14
N ALA A 601 -9.20 -22.35 0.47
CA ALA A 601 -9.31 -20.91 0.23
C ALA A 601 -9.08 -20.54 -1.23
N PHE A 602 -8.06 -21.14 -1.87
CA PHE A 602 -7.79 -20.92 -3.29
C PHE A 602 -8.98 -21.36 -4.16
N LEU A 603 -9.55 -22.54 -3.91
CA LEU A 603 -10.71 -23.03 -4.65
C LEU A 603 -11.95 -22.15 -4.42
N GLY A 604 -12.19 -21.70 -3.18
CA GLY A 604 -13.27 -20.76 -2.84
C GLY A 604 -13.12 -19.43 -3.56
N MET A 605 -11.91 -18.86 -3.59
CA MET A 605 -11.61 -17.63 -4.32
C MET A 605 -11.75 -17.81 -5.84
N VAL A 606 -11.37 -18.95 -6.40
CA VAL A 606 -11.58 -19.26 -7.83
C VAL A 606 -13.07 -19.37 -8.14
N ALA A 607 -13.86 -20.01 -7.27
CA ALA A 607 -15.31 -20.09 -7.42
C ALA A 607 -15.95 -18.68 -7.39
N PHE A 608 -15.55 -17.85 -6.43
CA PHE A 608 -16.00 -16.46 -6.33
C PHE A 608 -15.64 -15.63 -7.57
N ALA A 609 -14.38 -15.71 -8.02
CA ALA A 609 -13.92 -15.02 -9.21
C ALA A 609 -14.66 -15.49 -10.47
N SER A 610 -14.90 -16.80 -10.59
CA SER A 610 -15.65 -17.38 -11.72
C SER A 610 -17.11 -16.92 -11.73
N ALA A 611 -17.72 -16.80 -10.54
CA ALA A 611 -19.08 -16.29 -10.40
C ALA A 611 -19.19 -14.81 -10.79
N THR A 612 -18.27 -13.97 -10.30
CA THR A 612 -18.25 -12.52 -10.59
C THR A 612 -17.98 -12.26 -12.08
N MET A 613 -17.05 -12.98 -12.70
CA MET A 613 -16.78 -12.88 -14.14
C MET A 613 -17.84 -13.54 -15.03
N GLY A 614 -18.60 -14.51 -14.49
CA GLY A 614 -19.58 -15.29 -15.24
C GLY A 614 -18.93 -16.30 -16.20
N PHE A 615 -17.75 -16.82 -15.88
CA PHE A 615 -17.01 -17.76 -16.72
C PHE A 615 -16.13 -18.69 -15.87
N LEU A 616 -16.17 -20.01 -16.15
CA LEU A 616 -15.27 -21.01 -15.55
C LEU A 616 -14.63 -21.87 -16.64
N HIS A 617 -15.40 -22.73 -17.29
CA HIS A 617 -15.01 -23.47 -18.49
C HIS A 617 -15.73 -22.92 -19.73
N THR A 618 -16.99 -22.57 -19.54
CA THR A 618 -17.84 -21.84 -20.49
C THR A 618 -18.54 -20.68 -19.76
N LYS A 619 -19.33 -19.90 -20.51
CA LYS A 619 -20.18 -18.84 -19.92
C LYS A 619 -21.10 -19.47 -18.87
N ALA A 620 -21.00 -18.99 -17.64
CA ALA A 620 -21.82 -19.47 -16.54
C ALA A 620 -23.23 -18.87 -16.62
N ASN A 621 -24.25 -19.72 -16.62
CA ASN A 621 -25.63 -19.25 -16.50
C ASN A 621 -25.92 -18.73 -15.07
N PRO A 622 -27.02 -17.98 -14.83
CA PRO A 622 -27.31 -17.42 -13.51
C PRO A 622 -27.34 -18.45 -12.37
N VAL A 623 -27.84 -19.66 -12.64
CA VAL A 623 -27.88 -20.76 -11.66
C VAL A 623 -26.46 -21.20 -11.29
N GLN A 624 -25.60 -21.43 -12.28
CA GLN A 624 -24.19 -21.76 -12.07
C GLN A 624 -23.46 -20.64 -11.32
N ARG A 625 -23.78 -19.36 -11.59
CA ARG A 625 -23.19 -18.23 -10.84
C ARG A 625 -23.62 -18.26 -9.37
N ILE A 626 -24.89 -18.52 -9.07
CA ILE A 626 -25.38 -18.67 -7.69
C ILE A 626 -24.72 -19.87 -7.01
N LEU A 627 -24.62 -21.01 -7.68
CA LEU A 627 -23.96 -22.20 -7.15
C LEU A 627 -22.46 -21.97 -6.91
N LEU A 628 -21.78 -21.22 -7.79
CA LEU A 628 -20.38 -20.83 -7.59
C LEU A 628 -20.21 -19.87 -6.41
N LEU A 629 -21.13 -18.92 -6.19
CA LEU A 629 -21.13 -18.08 -5.00
C LEU A 629 -21.38 -18.89 -3.74
N ALA A 630 -22.35 -19.82 -3.75
CA ALA A 630 -22.60 -20.72 -2.64
C ALA A 630 -21.35 -21.59 -2.35
N THR A 631 -20.70 -22.11 -3.39
CA THR A 631 -19.44 -22.86 -3.29
C THR A 631 -18.35 -22.03 -2.63
N ALA A 632 -18.21 -20.76 -3.03
CA ALA A 632 -17.24 -19.85 -2.44
C ALA A 632 -17.53 -19.63 -0.94
N LEU A 633 -18.79 -19.47 -0.54
CA LEU A 633 -19.16 -19.29 0.87
C LEU A 633 -18.93 -20.54 1.71
N LEU A 634 -19.23 -21.73 1.15
CA LEU A 634 -19.01 -23.01 1.85
C LEU A 634 -17.52 -23.28 2.10
N LEU A 635 -16.66 -23.01 1.11
CA LEU A 635 -15.20 -23.17 1.24
C LEU A 635 -14.53 -22.11 2.12
N VAL A 636 -15.31 -21.15 2.63
CA VAL A 636 -14.84 -20.03 3.46
C VAL A 636 -15.27 -20.18 4.91
N THR A 637 -16.36 -20.89 5.19
CA THR A 637 -16.90 -21.01 6.54
C THR A 637 -15.87 -21.62 7.49
N PRO A 638 -15.51 -20.92 8.60
CA PRO A 638 -14.57 -21.43 9.58
C PRO A 638 -15.20 -22.59 10.34
N GLY A 639 -14.58 -23.76 10.26
CA GLY A 639 -14.93 -24.88 11.13
C GLY A 639 -16.29 -25.50 10.82
N SER A 640 -16.81 -26.22 11.81
CA SER A 640 -18.07 -26.96 11.68
C SER A 640 -19.28 -26.02 11.61
N LEU A 641 -20.14 -26.20 10.61
CA LEU A 641 -21.36 -25.41 10.41
C LEU A 641 -22.53 -26.08 11.11
N THR A 642 -23.19 -25.39 12.03
CA THR A 642 -24.42 -25.88 12.66
C THR A 642 -25.63 -25.37 11.89
N LEU A 643 -26.32 -26.26 11.16
CA LEU A 643 -27.60 -25.98 10.51
C LEU A 643 -28.68 -26.86 11.14
N PHE A 644 -29.84 -26.27 11.44
CA PHE A 644 -31.01 -26.98 11.99
C PHE A 644 -30.70 -27.83 13.24
N GLY A 645 -29.77 -27.36 14.10
CA GLY A 645 -29.35 -28.08 15.31
C GLY A 645 -28.33 -29.21 15.07
N THR A 646 -27.92 -29.46 13.82
CA THR A 646 -26.88 -30.45 13.47
C THR A 646 -25.58 -29.75 13.08
N THR A 647 -24.48 -30.13 13.75
CA THR A 647 -23.13 -29.58 13.51
C THR A 647 -22.39 -30.43 12.48
N PHE A 648 -22.24 -29.90 11.27
CA PHE A 648 -21.51 -30.55 10.18
C PHE A 648 -20.00 -30.32 10.34
N PRO A 649 -19.14 -31.36 10.27
CA PRO A 649 -17.68 -31.18 10.34
C PRO A 649 -17.16 -30.29 9.21
N ALA A 650 -16.11 -29.51 9.48
CA ALA A 650 -15.45 -28.63 8.50
C ALA A 650 -15.10 -29.37 7.20
N LEU A 651 -14.45 -30.54 7.33
CA LEU A 651 -14.04 -31.37 6.20
C LEU A 651 -15.22 -31.80 5.29
N LEU A 652 -16.40 -32.02 5.87
CA LEU A 652 -17.59 -32.39 5.11
C LEU A 652 -18.11 -31.19 4.31
N ILE A 653 -18.09 -30.00 4.90
CA ILE A 653 -18.51 -28.75 4.24
C ILE A 653 -17.56 -28.41 3.09
N ASP A 654 -16.26 -28.51 3.34
CA ASP A 654 -15.23 -28.32 2.33
C ASP A 654 -15.37 -29.36 1.20
N GLY A 655 -15.62 -30.62 1.56
CA GLY A 655 -15.90 -31.69 0.60
C GLY A 655 -17.13 -31.41 -0.28
N ILE A 656 -18.21 -30.88 0.31
CA ILE A 656 -19.41 -30.44 -0.43
C ILE A 656 -19.07 -29.28 -1.35
N GLY A 657 -18.31 -28.28 -0.88
CA GLY A 657 -17.87 -27.14 -1.69
C GLY A 657 -17.05 -27.58 -2.90
N VAL A 658 -16.04 -28.43 -2.70
CA VAL A 658 -15.24 -29.01 -3.79
C VAL A 658 -16.11 -29.85 -4.72
N GLY A 659 -17.01 -30.67 -4.18
CA GLY A 659 -17.97 -31.44 -4.95
C GLY A 659 -18.85 -30.58 -5.86
N LEU A 660 -19.39 -29.48 -5.33
CA LEU A 660 -20.18 -28.51 -6.10
C LEU A 660 -19.36 -27.84 -7.20
N LEU A 661 -18.12 -27.41 -6.92
CA LEU A 661 -17.24 -26.83 -7.93
C LEU A 661 -16.99 -27.82 -9.08
N LEU A 662 -16.71 -29.08 -8.74
CA LEU A 662 -16.49 -30.16 -9.71
C LEU A 662 -17.76 -30.47 -10.51
N LEU A 663 -18.92 -30.51 -9.87
CA LEU A 663 -20.21 -30.71 -10.54
C LEU A 663 -20.49 -29.59 -11.55
N ILE A 664 -20.26 -28.33 -11.18
CA ILE A 664 -20.44 -27.19 -12.08
C ILE A 664 -19.46 -27.27 -13.26
N TYR A 665 -18.20 -27.60 -13.01
CA TYR A 665 -17.20 -27.79 -14.05
C TYR A 665 -17.56 -28.93 -15.02
N LEU A 666 -17.99 -30.07 -14.48
CA LEU A 666 -18.42 -31.23 -15.28
C LEU A 666 -19.68 -30.90 -16.09
N TRP A 667 -20.65 -30.19 -15.49
CA TRP A 667 -21.85 -29.72 -16.17
C TRP A 667 -21.50 -28.83 -17.38
N GLN A 668 -20.56 -27.90 -17.22
CA GLN A 668 -20.09 -27.06 -18.34
C GLN A 668 -19.34 -27.87 -19.40
N ARG A 669 -18.55 -28.87 -19.00
CA ARG A 669 -17.78 -29.71 -19.92
C ARG A 669 -18.68 -30.63 -20.76
N THR A 670 -19.71 -31.24 -20.16
CA THR A 670 -20.64 -32.15 -20.86
C THR A 670 -21.52 -31.40 -21.85
N THR A 671 -22.05 -30.24 -21.47
CA THR A 671 -22.80 -29.36 -22.39
C THR A 671 -21.95 -28.92 -23.60
N THR A 672 -20.67 -28.62 -23.39
CA THR A 672 -19.76 -28.24 -24.49
C THR A 672 -19.45 -29.41 -25.42
N ARG A 673 -19.26 -30.63 -24.89
CA ARG A 673 -19.06 -31.84 -25.70
C ARG A 673 -20.30 -32.20 -26.51
N ALA A 674 -21.48 -32.11 -25.90
CA ALA A 674 -22.75 -32.34 -26.60
C ALA A 674 -22.95 -31.34 -27.74
N ALA A 675 -22.65 -30.05 -27.51
CA ALA A 675 -22.73 -29.03 -28.55
C ALA A 675 -21.72 -29.26 -29.71
N ARG A 676 -20.54 -29.84 -29.44
CA ARG A 676 -19.55 -30.21 -30.46
C ARG A 676 -19.81 -31.53 -31.18
N ALA A 677 -20.68 -32.39 -30.64
CA ALA A 677 -21.06 -33.66 -31.27
C ALA A 677 -22.26 -33.51 -32.23
N VAL A 678 -22.97 -32.38 -32.14
CA VAL A 678 -24.11 -32.00 -32.99
C VAL A 678 -23.68 -31.08 -34.16
N LEU A 679 -22.46 -30.53 -34.09
CA LEU A 679 -21.76 -29.81 -35.17
C LEU A 679 -20.81 -30.77 -35.89
#